data_AF-A0AA39JFZ2-F1
#
_entry.id   AF-A0AA39JFZ2-F1
#
_cell.length_a   1.000
_cell.length_b   1.000
_cell.length_c   1.000
_cell.angle_alpha   90.00
_cell.angle_beta   90.00
_cell.angle_gamma   90.00
#
_symmetry.space_group_name_H-M   'P 1'
#
loop_
_entity.id
_entity.type
_entity.pdbx_description
1 polymer ?
#
loop_
_entity_poly.entity_id
_entity_poly.type
_entity_poly.pdbx_seq_one_letter_code
_entity_poly.pdbx_strand_id
1 'polypeptide(L)'
;MPRHRCPWTGCNRVFKRVGDLTRHVNSRHQSHSASINRVSPSSRYPSESEPEVSDYPHGDDTILDDTELPTSCSQSPPSSVPIPASEKRQRTLHPFLTGVKTDRDGHPLPPDTPPPANPPIANVWAPFSGEVQFRLADFLFHKVEMSQSDINELLDLWSLDMHRHGDDAPFDNHQALYKAIDEICVGSAPWKCFETVVPDTLGRDAPEWQRRSYQIWFRDPDTVISNILANRDFEKEFDTTPYIDLDATGQRRWSDFMSGNYAWRHATQIFEADGSTEGAMYVSVILGSDKTTVSVATGNMEYYLIYLSIGNLHNSARQDHRNGVVPIAFLAIPKSDRKYDRDVAFRLFKKKLYHESLTAILSSLIPAMTTPVVRQCPDDHYRCVIYDLGPYIANYPEQVLLAGIVQGWCVKCTSPAANLDEAGDRRSHKLTEVLLEAFADDGDVLWDNYDIDEDILPFTFNFPHADIHEMISSDLLHQIIKGSFKDHLVEWVHEYLVLKEGETRANEIMDDIDRRIAQWTGDDSKALMKVYLAAVAEYLPEAIMKTLSAFMDFCYLVRRSDFDESTLNQVRETIRCFHHFREAFKLSGVRESFSLPQQHAIIHYPSHIMEFGAPNGLCSSITESRHITAVKKPWRRSNRYNALSQMLLTNQRLDKLVALRTDLIQRGLVQPSRAPPADPFNNGMEDEGAVDGERTIGAVTLAKTPEHGYPRDIDDLGQYIGYPDLPGLTQLFLHEQLTQGRLDNHNHTSDTNYPLINSPVHVFHSATATFYSPSDISGIRGMCHERICATLSWHGYPWYDCALAIVDEEKSGFRGMNVVRVLLFFSFWHNGEEFSCALVHWFNTYGRLPDVKTGMWIVRPDFCGTVRCTPVLSVIHVDTLLQGTHLLPVFGSRALPHKFHHSWSLDCFQAFYVNRYADHHMHEIIF
;
A
#
# COMPACT_ATOMS: atom_id res chain seq x y z
N MET A 1 16.64 3.24 37.27
CA MET A 1 16.89 2.81 35.88
C MET A 1 18.35 3.09 35.53
N PRO A 2 19.07 2.16 34.88
CA PRO A 2 20.40 2.42 34.33
C PRO A 2 20.32 3.50 33.24
N ARG A 3 21.34 4.36 33.12
CA ARG A 3 21.41 5.46 32.14
C ARG A 3 22.46 5.16 31.08
N HIS A 4 22.23 5.58 29.85
CA HIS A 4 23.07 5.23 28.70
C HIS A 4 23.81 6.46 28.18
N ARG A 5 25.14 6.49 28.30
CA ARG A 5 25.97 7.58 27.79
C ARG A 5 26.30 7.33 26.31
N CYS A 6 26.35 8.40 25.51
CA CYS A 6 26.82 8.29 24.13
C CYS A 6 28.26 7.77 24.10
N PRO A 7 28.56 6.70 23.33
CA PRO A 7 29.89 6.11 23.30
C PRO A 7 30.90 6.90 22.45
N TRP A 8 30.47 7.92 21.69
CA TRP A 8 31.36 8.72 20.85
C TRP A 8 32.18 9.73 21.66
N THR A 9 33.51 9.69 21.50
CA THR A 9 34.45 10.63 22.10
C THR A 9 34.12 12.07 21.70
N GLY A 10 33.86 12.94 22.69
CA GLY A 10 33.46 14.33 22.50
C GLY A 10 31.95 14.58 22.61
N CYS A 11 31.13 13.53 22.59
CA CYS A 11 29.70 13.62 22.83
C CYS A 11 29.39 13.37 24.31
N ASN A 12 28.90 14.38 25.02
CA ASN A 12 28.61 14.29 26.45
C ASN A 12 27.16 13.87 26.76
N ARG A 13 26.35 13.54 25.75
CA ARG A 13 24.94 13.21 25.94
C ARG A 13 24.74 11.95 26.77
N VAL A 14 23.76 12.03 27.67
CA VAL A 14 23.34 10.93 28.53
C VAL A 14 21.84 10.79 28.38
N PHE A 15 21.40 9.57 28.11
CA PHE A 15 20.01 9.28 27.85
C PHE A 15 19.44 8.45 29.00
N LYS A 16 18.21 8.81 29.40
CA LYS A 16 17.42 8.01 30.35
C LYS A 16 17.07 6.65 29.77
N ARG A 17 17.00 6.54 28.43
CA ARG A 17 16.57 5.34 27.72
C ARG A 17 17.51 4.99 26.57
N VAL A 18 17.61 3.70 26.24
CA VAL A 18 18.52 3.19 25.20
C VAL A 18 18.08 3.66 23.82
N GLY A 19 16.79 3.78 23.56
CA GLY A 19 16.22 4.20 22.29
C GLY A 19 16.56 5.66 21.98
N ASP A 20 16.46 6.57 22.95
CA ASP A 20 16.91 7.96 22.79
C ASP A 20 18.42 8.05 22.47
N LEU A 21 19.25 7.21 23.13
CA LEU A 21 20.66 7.09 22.77
C LEU A 21 20.83 6.59 21.34
N THR A 22 20.07 5.57 20.95
CA THR A 22 20.15 4.96 19.63
C THR A 22 19.72 5.95 18.54
N ARG A 23 18.65 6.71 18.77
CA ARG A 23 18.17 7.77 17.86
C ARG A 23 19.16 8.90 17.74
N HIS A 24 19.71 9.37 18.85
CA HIS A 24 20.78 10.37 18.85
C HIS A 24 22.02 9.88 18.09
N VAL A 25 22.45 8.64 18.32
CA VAL A 25 23.60 8.05 17.64
C VAL A 25 23.37 7.97 16.15
N ASN A 26 22.20 7.50 15.74
CA ASN A 26 21.83 7.41 14.34
C ASN A 26 21.69 8.79 13.70
N SER A 27 21.19 9.81 14.41
CA SER A 27 21.00 11.15 13.85
C SER A 27 22.27 12.00 13.81
N ARG A 28 23.18 11.86 14.79
CA ARG A 28 24.35 12.76 14.96
C ARG A 28 25.70 12.11 14.64
N HIS A 29 25.82 10.78 14.61
CA HIS A 29 27.11 10.08 14.43
C HIS A 29 27.19 9.17 13.21
N GLN A 30 26.22 9.25 12.28
CA GLN A 30 26.07 8.40 11.09
C GLN A 30 27.26 8.42 10.10
N SER A 31 28.24 9.32 10.25
CA SER A 31 29.36 9.49 9.32
C SER A 31 30.64 8.70 9.65
N HIS A 32 30.70 7.99 10.79
CA HIS A 32 31.96 7.42 11.29
C HIS A 32 31.89 5.96 11.79
N SER A 33 30.98 5.14 11.26
CA SER A 33 30.90 3.70 11.58
C SER A 33 31.99 2.85 10.87
N ALA A 34 33.26 3.23 11.07
CA ALA A 34 34.38 2.33 10.91
C ALA A 34 35.35 2.59 12.06
N SER A 35 35.61 1.56 12.88
CA SER A 35 36.56 1.51 14.00
C SER A 35 36.12 2.03 15.37
N ILE A 36 35.48 1.17 16.17
CA ILE A 36 35.65 1.18 17.63
C ILE A 36 35.96 -0.25 18.11
N ASN A 37 37.17 -0.42 18.63
CA ASN A 37 37.73 -1.67 19.19
C ASN A 37 36.97 -2.10 20.45
N ARG A 38 36.53 -3.37 20.49
CA ARG A 38 35.98 -4.03 21.68
C ARG A 38 37.12 -4.42 22.63
N VAL A 39 37.06 -3.94 23.87
CA VAL A 39 37.83 -4.49 25.00
C VAL A 39 36.92 -5.45 25.77
N SER A 40 37.33 -6.71 25.86
CA SER A 40 36.66 -7.78 26.63
C SER A 40 37.13 -7.79 28.08
N PRO A 41 36.26 -8.06 29.07
CA PRO A 41 36.69 -8.52 30.39
C PRO A 41 36.42 -10.02 30.58
N SER A 42 37.44 -10.70 31.10
CA SER A 42 37.49 -12.11 31.47
C SER A 42 36.80 -12.41 32.81
N SER A 43 36.04 -13.50 32.86
CA SER A 43 36.01 -14.60 33.86
C SER A 43 36.46 -14.32 35.31
N ARG A 44 35.61 -14.71 36.30
CA ARG A 44 35.89 -15.80 37.28
C ARG A 44 34.80 -15.98 38.37
N TYR A 45 34.15 -17.17 38.34
CA TYR A 45 33.68 -18.07 39.45
C TYR A 45 32.68 -17.62 40.54
N PRO A 46 32.08 -18.55 41.34
CA PRO A 46 31.44 -19.84 41.04
C PRO A 46 30.08 -20.07 41.79
N SER A 47 29.51 -21.26 41.56
CA SER A 47 28.31 -21.94 42.09
C SER A 47 28.10 -22.03 43.61
N GLU A 48 26.83 -22.14 44.03
CA GLU A 48 26.29 -22.97 45.15
C GLU A 48 24.73 -22.92 45.07
N SER A 49 24.05 -24.00 44.65
CA SER A 49 23.38 -25.08 45.43
C SER A 49 22.01 -24.71 46.03
N GLU A 50 20.97 -25.42 45.56
CA GLU A 50 19.60 -25.52 46.11
C GLU A 50 19.56 -26.12 47.52
N PRO A 51 18.39 -26.10 48.21
CA PRO A 51 17.57 -27.32 48.20
C PRO A 51 16.03 -27.16 48.20
N GLU A 52 15.39 -28.27 47.85
CA GLU A 52 13.97 -28.67 47.73
C GLU A 52 13.14 -28.79 49.04
N VAL A 53 11.88 -29.27 48.87
CA VAL A 53 11.02 -30.10 49.77
C VAL A 53 9.91 -29.30 50.53
N SER A 54 8.59 -29.61 50.59
CA SER A 54 7.70 -30.73 50.15
C SER A 54 6.19 -30.43 50.42
N ASP A 55 5.31 -31.11 49.65
CA ASP A 55 4.12 -31.92 50.02
C ASP A 55 2.87 -31.47 50.84
N TYR A 56 1.71 -31.49 50.12
CA TYR A 56 0.39 -32.15 50.37
C TYR A 56 -0.54 -31.73 51.55
N PRO A 57 -1.86 -32.14 51.61
CA PRO A 57 -2.86 -32.48 50.57
C PRO A 57 -4.34 -32.00 50.84
N HIS A 58 -5.18 -32.15 49.80
CA HIS A 58 -6.65 -32.45 49.71
C HIS A 58 -7.71 -32.08 50.77
N GLY A 59 -8.84 -31.57 50.27
CA GLY A 59 -10.19 -31.68 50.87
C GLY A 59 -11.28 -31.48 49.81
N ASP A 60 -12.13 -32.50 49.66
CA ASP A 60 -13.26 -32.66 48.73
C ASP A 60 -14.56 -32.11 49.37
N ASP A 61 -15.48 -31.55 48.58
CA ASP A 61 -16.93 -31.62 48.83
C ASP A 61 -17.74 -31.04 47.65
N THR A 62 -18.72 -31.84 47.23
CA THR A 62 -19.63 -31.68 46.09
C THR A 62 -20.87 -30.80 46.37
N ILE A 63 -21.47 -30.21 45.30
CA ILE A 63 -22.94 -30.15 44.95
C ILE A 63 -23.44 -28.78 44.38
N LEU A 64 -23.88 -28.86 43.10
CA LEU A 64 -24.99 -28.20 42.36
C LEU A 64 -24.99 -26.69 42.00
N ASP A 65 -24.87 -26.47 40.67
CA ASP A 65 -25.75 -25.73 39.72
C ASP A 65 -26.36 -24.38 40.14
N ASP A 66 -25.91 -23.30 39.48
CA ASP A 66 -26.79 -22.33 38.83
C ASP A 66 -26.00 -21.39 37.89
N THR A 67 -26.58 -21.19 36.71
CA THR A 67 -26.24 -20.30 35.58
C THR A 67 -25.48 -18.99 35.89
N GLU A 68 -24.31 -18.78 35.26
CA GLU A 68 -23.68 -17.46 35.11
C GLU A 68 -23.05 -17.21 33.71
N LEU A 69 -23.32 -16.00 33.23
CA LEU A 69 -22.76 -15.19 32.12
C LEU A 69 -21.34 -15.56 31.62
N PRO A 70 -21.07 -15.52 30.30
CA PRO A 70 -19.70 -15.60 29.80
C PRO A 70 -18.92 -14.33 30.15
N THR A 71 -17.80 -14.58 30.81
CA THR A 71 -16.82 -13.67 31.38
C THR A 71 -16.10 -12.85 30.31
N SER A 72 -15.70 -11.64 30.69
CA SER A 72 -14.95 -10.67 29.90
C SER A 72 -13.70 -11.24 29.24
N CYS A 73 -13.45 -10.85 27.99
CA CYS A 73 -12.21 -11.06 27.24
C CYS A 73 -10.99 -10.60 28.06
N SER A 74 -10.32 -11.53 28.72
CA SER A 74 -8.97 -11.33 29.24
C SER A 74 -7.99 -11.44 28.07
N GLN A 75 -7.61 -10.28 27.53
CA GLN A 75 -6.48 -10.14 26.61
C GLN A 75 -5.20 -10.55 27.34
N SER A 76 -4.57 -11.65 26.93
CA SER A 76 -3.17 -11.91 27.24
C SER A 76 -2.30 -10.83 26.59
N PRO A 77 -1.31 -10.26 27.29
CA PRO A 77 -0.48 -9.17 26.77
C PRO A 77 0.33 -9.61 25.55
N PRO A 78 0.51 -8.75 24.53
CA PRO A 78 1.44 -9.02 23.45
C PRO A 78 2.87 -9.11 24.01
N SER A 79 3.59 -10.16 23.61
CA SER A 79 5.00 -10.33 23.91
C SER A 79 5.79 -9.13 23.40
N SER A 80 6.72 -8.63 24.22
CA SER A 80 7.61 -7.51 23.93
C SER A 80 8.20 -7.60 22.52
N VAL A 81 8.03 -6.55 21.69
CA VAL A 81 8.79 -6.41 20.45
C VAL A 81 10.24 -6.07 20.84
N PRO A 82 11.21 -6.99 20.70
CA PRO A 82 12.60 -6.65 20.89
C PRO A 82 13.03 -5.82 19.67
N ILE A 83 13.83 -4.78 19.91
CA ILE A 83 14.54 -4.05 18.85
C ILE A 83 15.29 -5.10 18.00
N PRO A 84 14.97 -5.29 16.71
CA PRO A 84 15.66 -6.30 15.93
C PRO A 84 17.05 -5.79 15.59
N ALA A 85 18.05 -6.26 16.33
CA ALA A 85 19.40 -6.40 15.79
C ALA A 85 19.28 -7.22 14.50
N SER A 86 19.75 -6.70 13.36
CA SER A 86 19.57 -7.25 12.00
C SER A 86 19.22 -8.74 12.01
N GLU A 87 17.92 -9.05 12.01
CA GLU A 87 17.46 -10.42 12.21
C GLU A 87 18.01 -11.27 11.08
N LYS A 88 18.73 -12.33 11.44
CA LYS A 88 19.17 -13.33 10.46
C LYS A 88 17.94 -14.08 9.97
N ARG A 89 17.34 -13.58 8.89
CA ARG A 89 16.30 -14.29 8.14
C ARG A 89 16.92 -15.49 7.44
N GLN A 90 16.20 -16.60 7.42
CA GLN A 90 16.59 -17.80 6.69
C GLN A 90 15.63 -17.97 5.51
N ARG A 91 16.16 -17.83 4.29
CA ARG A 91 15.42 -18.13 3.05
C ARG A 91 15.81 -19.52 2.55
N THR A 92 14.84 -20.41 2.45
CA THR A 92 14.99 -21.72 1.82
C THR A 92 14.44 -21.63 0.40
N LEU A 93 15.31 -21.79 -0.59
CA LEU A 93 14.93 -21.74 -2.01
C LEU A 93 14.31 -23.06 -2.47
N HIS A 94 13.45 -23.00 -3.47
CA HIS A 94 12.86 -24.19 -4.10
C HIS A 94 13.97 -25.11 -4.65
N PRO A 95 13.90 -26.43 -4.41
CA PRO A 95 15.03 -27.33 -4.68
C PRO A 95 15.25 -27.62 -6.18
N PHE A 96 14.21 -27.55 -7.01
CA PHE A 96 14.27 -27.98 -8.41
C PHE A 96 14.30 -26.80 -9.39
N LEU A 97 13.25 -25.98 -9.41
CA LEU A 97 13.18 -24.76 -10.22
C LEU A 97 13.98 -23.61 -9.61
N THR A 98 15.31 -23.70 -9.69
CA THR A 98 16.26 -22.81 -9.01
C THR A 98 16.64 -21.57 -9.81
N GLY A 99 16.26 -21.46 -11.10
CA GLY A 99 16.61 -20.31 -11.94
C GLY A 99 18.11 -20.22 -12.25
N VAL A 100 18.70 -21.34 -12.67
CA VAL A 100 20.12 -21.47 -13.03
C VAL A 100 20.46 -20.49 -14.15
N LYS A 101 21.58 -19.78 -13.98
CA LYS A 101 22.13 -18.86 -14.99
C LYS A 101 22.61 -19.67 -16.19
N THR A 102 22.23 -19.24 -17.39
CA THR A 102 22.62 -19.85 -18.66
C THR A 102 23.26 -18.83 -19.58
N ASP A 103 23.90 -19.31 -20.64
CA ASP A 103 24.17 -18.50 -21.82
C ASP A 103 22.90 -18.29 -22.67
N ARG A 104 23.06 -17.60 -23.80
CA ARG A 104 21.97 -17.29 -24.74
C ARG A 104 21.37 -18.52 -25.42
N ASP A 105 22.09 -19.64 -25.42
CA ASP A 105 21.70 -20.89 -26.05
C ASP A 105 21.05 -21.84 -25.02
N GLY A 106 20.99 -21.43 -23.74
CA GLY A 106 20.36 -22.18 -22.66
C GLY A 106 21.31 -23.14 -21.93
N HIS A 107 22.62 -23.04 -22.16
CA HIS A 107 23.60 -23.88 -21.47
C HIS A 107 23.94 -23.31 -20.09
N PRO A 108 23.91 -24.12 -19.01
CA PRO A 108 24.25 -23.66 -17.66
C PRO A 108 25.65 -23.05 -17.56
N LEU A 109 25.74 -21.92 -16.87
CA LEU A 109 27.01 -21.24 -16.58
C LEU A 109 27.56 -21.67 -15.22
N PRO A 110 28.90 -21.69 -15.04
CA PRO A 110 29.50 -21.84 -13.73
C PRO A 110 29.04 -20.75 -12.75
N PRO A 111 28.99 -21.05 -11.43
CA PRO A 111 28.81 -20.03 -10.41
C PRO A 111 29.81 -18.87 -10.59
N ASP A 112 29.38 -17.65 -10.28
CA ASP A 112 30.18 -16.40 -10.37
C ASP A 112 30.57 -15.94 -11.78
N THR A 113 30.02 -16.54 -12.84
CA THR A 113 30.22 -16.04 -14.21
C THR A 113 29.67 -14.62 -14.35
N PRO A 114 30.46 -13.61 -14.78
CA PRO A 114 29.97 -12.25 -14.96
C PRO A 114 28.91 -12.20 -16.07
N PRO A 115 28.02 -11.20 -16.05
CA PRO A 115 27.02 -11.06 -17.11
C PRO A 115 27.71 -10.85 -18.48
N PRO A 116 27.07 -11.30 -19.57
CA PRO A 116 27.61 -11.13 -20.90
C PRO A 116 27.86 -9.65 -21.22
N ALA A 117 29.00 -9.35 -21.83
CA ALA A 117 29.29 -7.98 -22.26
C ALA A 117 28.25 -7.53 -23.29
N ASN A 118 27.68 -6.34 -23.09
CA ASN A 118 26.78 -5.75 -24.07
C ASN A 118 27.50 -5.65 -25.43
N PRO A 119 26.90 -6.13 -26.53
CA PRO A 119 27.51 -6.00 -27.84
C PRO A 119 27.75 -4.51 -28.15
N PRO A 120 28.83 -4.16 -28.87
CA PRO A 120 29.06 -2.79 -29.28
C PRO A 120 27.90 -2.33 -30.18
N ILE A 121 27.11 -1.37 -29.68
CA ILE A 121 26.01 -0.75 -30.43
C ILE A 121 26.57 0.44 -31.20
N ALA A 122 26.42 0.41 -32.53
CA ALA A 122 26.94 1.46 -33.42
C ALA A 122 26.34 2.85 -33.14
N ASN A 123 25.05 2.91 -32.77
CA ASN A 123 24.38 4.12 -32.32
C ASN A 123 23.54 3.83 -31.08
N VAL A 124 24.06 4.21 -29.90
CA VAL A 124 23.38 4.04 -28.61
C VAL A 124 22.08 4.85 -28.47
N TRP A 125 21.90 5.88 -29.30
CA TRP A 125 20.70 6.70 -29.34
C TRP A 125 19.68 6.21 -30.37
N ALA A 126 19.96 5.13 -31.10
CA ALA A 126 19.11 4.66 -32.18
C ALA A 126 17.65 4.50 -31.72
N PRO A 127 16.68 4.99 -32.51
CA PRO A 127 16.81 5.48 -33.89
C PRO A 127 17.18 6.97 -34.02
N PHE A 128 17.37 7.69 -32.91
CA PHE A 128 17.77 9.10 -32.92
C PHE A 128 19.23 9.25 -33.35
N SER A 129 19.56 10.36 -34.00
CA SER A 129 20.95 10.68 -34.42
C SER A 129 21.86 11.02 -33.24
N GLY A 130 21.29 11.40 -32.09
CA GLY A 130 22.02 11.71 -30.87
C GLY A 130 21.13 12.17 -29.73
N GLU A 131 21.78 12.64 -28.66
CA GLU A 131 21.15 13.03 -27.40
C GLU A 131 20.09 14.13 -27.54
N VAL A 132 20.35 15.14 -28.37
CA VAL A 132 19.45 16.29 -28.56
C VAL A 132 18.12 15.84 -29.14
N GLN A 133 18.13 14.99 -30.18
CA GLN A 133 16.91 14.48 -30.79
C GLN A 133 16.10 13.64 -29.80
N PHE A 134 16.75 12.74 -29.04
CA PHE A 134 16.08 11.93 -28.03
C PHE A 134 15.46 12.80 -26.93
N ARG A 135 16.24 13.71 -26.33
CA ARG A 135 15.75 14.58 -25.25
C ARG A 135 14.64 15.50 -25.73
N LEU A 136 14.70 16.00 -26.96
CA LEU A 136 13.65 16.81 -27.55
C LEU A 136 12.38 15.98 -27.78
N ALA A 137 12.49 14.77 -28.32
CA ALA A 137 11.34 13.88 -28.50
C ALA A 137 10.68 13.51 -27.16
N ASP A 138 11.46 13.12 -26.15
CA ASP A 138 10.96 12.85 -24.79
C ASP A 138 10.32 14.11 -24.16
N PHE A 139 10.94 15.28 -24.32
CA PHE A 139 10.38 16.53 -23.79
C PHE A 139 9.04 16.89 -24.45
N LEU A 140 8.99 16.95 -25.78
CA LEU A 140 7.79 17.38 -26.50
C LEU A 140 6.66 16.36 -26.42
N PHE A 141 6.97 15.07 -26.59
CA PHE A 141 5.95 14.03 -26.66
C PHE A 141 5.48 13.57 -25.28
N HIS A 142 6.40 13.39 -24.33
CA HIS A 142 6.09 12.78 -23.03
C HIS A 142 5.94 13.83 -21.93
N LYS A 143 6.81 14.83 -21.83
CA LYS A 143 6.74 15.82 -20.73
C LYS A 143 5.74 16.95 -20.96
N VAL A 144 5.74 17.55 -22.16
CA VAL A 144 4.90 18.71 -22.49
C VAL A 144 3.57 18.30 -23.11
N GLU A 145 3.49 17.09 -23.69
CA GLU A 145 2.33 16.62 -24.46
C GLU A 145 1.93 17.60 -25.57
N MET A 146 2.92 18.23 -26.22
CA MET A 146 2.72 19.29 -27.20
C MET A 146 1.89 18.81 -28.40
N SER A 147 1.02 19.68 -28.92
CA SER A 147 0.16 19.34 -30.06
C SER A 147 0.99 19.19 -31.35
N GLN A 148 0.48 18.43 -32.32
CA GLN A 148 1.19 18.21 -33.59
C GLN A 148 1.44 19.52 -34.36
N SER A 149 0.51 20.48 -34.28
CA SER A 149 0.67 21.80 -34.90
C SER A 149 1.74 22.63 -34.20
N ASP A 150 1.76 22.63 -32.86
CA ASP A 150 2.73 23.43 -32.11
C ASP A 150 4.14 22.83 -32.22
N ILE A 151 4.27 21.50 -32.34
CA ILE A 151 5.54 20.85 -32.65
C ILE A 151 6.06 21.31 -34.02
N ASN A 152 5.19 21.37 -35.04
CA ASN A 152 5.59 21.87 -36.36
C ASN A 152 6.02 23.33 -36.28
N GLU A 153 5.25 24.19 -35.63
CA GLU A 153 5.57 25.61 -35.49
C GLU A 153 6.92 25.81 -34.76
N LEU A 154 7.15 25.05 -33.68
CA LEU A 154 8.42 25.07 -32.96
C LEU A 154 9.60 24.65 -33.85
N LEU A 155 9.44 23.58 -34.63
CA LEU A 155 10.50 23.09 -35.53
C LEU A 155 10.75 24.04 -36.71
N ASP A 156 9.71 24.70 -37.23
CA ASP A 156 9.84 25.73 -38.26
C ASP A 156 10.61 26.96 -37.73
N LEU A 157 10.28 27.43 -36.53
CA LEU A 157 11.00 28.53 -35.87
C LEU A 157 12.47 28.17 -35.59
N TRP A 158 12.73 26.94 -35.14
CA TRP A 158 14.08 26.47 -34.89
C TRP A 158 14.88 26.33 -36.19
N SER A 159 14.25 25.83 -37.27
CA SER A 159 14.84 25.75 -38.59
C SER A 159 15.26 27.12 -39.11
N LEU A 160 14.41 28.15 -38.96
CA LEU A 160 14.75 29.53 -39.36
C LEU A 160 15.98 30.09 -38.62
N ASP A 161 16.18 29.70 -37.36
CA ASP A 161 17.35 30.12 -36.59
C ASP A 161 18.61 29.33 -36.96
N MET A 162 18.52 28.00 -37.09
CA MET A 162 19.66 27.14 -37.48
C MET A 162 20.18 27.44 -38.89
N HIS A 163 19.28 27.80 -39.82
CA HIS A 163 19.66 28.25 -41.17
C HIS A 163 20.63 29.44 -41.17
N ARG A 164 20.62 30.28 -40.11
CA ARG A 164 21.58 31.39 -39.96
C ARG A 164 23.01 30.90 -39.70
N HIS A 165 23.14 29.68 -39.18
CA HIS A 165 24.39 29.05 -38.80
C HIS A 165 24.84 27.95 -39.77
N GLY A 166 24.03 27.63 -40.79
CA GLY A 166 24.32 26.57 -41.77
C GLY A 166 24.03 25.16 -41.24
N ASP A 167 23.22 25.05 -40.19
CA ASP A 167 22.80 23.80 -39.58
C ASP A 167 21.29 23.55 -39.81
N ASP A 168 20.85 22.31 -39.60
CA ASP A 168 19.44 21.90 -39.70
C ASP A 168 18.78 21.77 -38.31
N ALA A 169 17.45 21.91 -38.27
CA ALA A 169 16.69 21.62 -37.06
C ALA A 169 16.79 20.12 -36.68
N PRO A 170 16.62 19.74 -35.39
CA PRO A 170 16.72 18.34 -34.98
C PRO A 170 15.72 17.40 -35.67
N PHE A 171 14.57 17.91 -36.12
CA PHE A 171 13.59 17.17 -36.90
C PHE A 171 12.95 18.09 -37.94
N ASP A 172 12.56 17.54 -39.10
CA ASP A 172 11.88 18.31 -40.16
C ASP A 172 10.47 18.74 -39.75
N ASN A 173 9.75 17.89 -39.02
CA ASN A 173 8.36 18.10 -38.59
C ASN A 173 7.95 17.06 -37.53
N HIS A 174 6.73 17.16 -37.01
CA HIS A 174 6.20 16.21 -36.03
C HIS A 174 6.14 14.76 -36.55
N GLN A 175 5.97 14.53 -37.86
CA GLN A 175 5.91 13.18 -38.42
C GLN A 175 7.28 12.50 -38.35
N ALA A 176 8.35 13.23 -38.65
CA ALA A 176 9.73 12.74 -38.49
C ALA A 176 10.03 12.41 -37.02
N LEU A 177 9.61 13.27 -36.09
CA LEU A 177 9.73 13.04 -34.64
C LEU A 177 8.96 11.80 -34.21
N TYR A 178 7.69 11.66 -34.60
CA TYR A 178 6.85 10.52 -34.23
C TYR A 178 7.36 9.22 -34.85
N LYS A 179 7.85 9.26 -36.09
CA LYS A 179 8.47 8.13 -36.77
C LYS A 179 9.71 7.65 -36.02
N ALA A 180 10.58 8.56 -35.56
CA ALA A 180 11.72 8.20 -34.73
C ALA A 180 11.27 7.51 -33.43
N ILE A 181 10.22 7.99 -32.77
CA ILE A 181 9.69 7.30 -31.58
C ILE A 181 9.14 5.90 -31.95
N ASP A 182 8.41 5.79 -33.06
CA ASP A 182 7.83 4.53 -33.52
C ASP A 182 8.89 3.49 -33.90
N GLU A 183 10.08 3.92 -34.33
CA GLU A 183 11.22 3.07 -34.70
C GLU A 183 12.05 2.58 -33.50
N ILE A 184 11.79 3.05 -32.26
CA ILE A 184 12.46 2.53 -31.07
C ILE A 184 12.19 1.03 -30.91
N CYS A 185 13.25 0.23 -30.86
CA CYS A 185 13.18 -1.22 -30.69
C CYS A 185 13.16 -1.66 -29.23
N VAL A 186 13.86 -0.93 -28.34
CA VAL A 186 13.99 -1.26 -26.92
C VAL A 186 12.61 -1.22 -26.24
N GLY A 187 12.23 -2.30 -25.57
CA GLY A 187 10.94 -2.44 -24.89
C GLY A 187 9.72 -2.44 -25.84
N SER A 188 9.91 -2.62 -27.14
CA SER A 188 8.82 -2.58 -28.12
C SER A 188 7.90 -3.80 -27.99
N ALA A 189 6.61 -3.54 -27.76
CA ALA A 189 5.54 -4.53 -27.83
C ALA A 189 4.36 -3.93 -28.62
N PRO A 190 4.35 -4.08 -29.97
CA PRO A 190 3.37 -3.39 -30.81
C PRO A 190 1.96 -3.96 -30.63
N TRP A 191 0.97 -3.08 -30.79
CA TRP A 191 -0.44 -3.49 -30.81
C TRP A 191 -0.78 -4.26 -32.10
N LYS A 192 -1.43 -5.40 -31.94
CA LYS A 192 -2.01 -6.27 -32.96
C LYS A 192 -3.54 -6.21 -32.85
N CYS A 193 -4.24 -6.60 -33.91
CA CYS A 193 -5.69 -6.71 -33.94
C CYS A 193 -6.09 -8.02 -34.60
N PHE A 194 -7.06 -8.72 -34.01
CA PHE A 194 -7.83 -9.76 -34.70
C PHE A 194 -9.32 -9.43 -34.63
N GLU A 195 -10.10 -10.03 -35.52
CA GLU A 195 -11.54 -9.83 -35.57
C GLU A 195 -12.28 -11.16 -35.44
N THR A 196 -13.46 -11.13 -34.82
CA THR A 196 -14.36 -12.28 -34.79
C THR A 196 -14.88 -12.62 -36.18
N VAL A 197 -14.97 -13.90 -36.51
CA VAL A 197 -15.60 -14.37 -37.75
C VAL A 197 -17.11 -14.48 -37.54
N VAL A 198 -17.88 -13.85 -38.43
CA VAL A 198 -19.35 -13.97 -38.43
C VAL A 198 -19.71 -15.28 -39.14
N PRO A 199 -20.45 -16.21 -38.51
CA PRO A 199 -20.83 -17.47 -39.15
C PRO A 199 -21.67 -17.27 -40.41
N ASP A 200 -21.29 -17.92 -41.51
CA ASP A 200 -22.01 -17.88 -42.80
C ASP A 200 -23.41 -18.52 -42.73
N THR A 201 -23.69 -19.27 -41.66
CA THR A 201 -24.95 -19.97 -41.41
C THR A 201 -26.04 -19.09 -40.80
N LEU A 202 -25.74 -17.84 -40.45
CA LEU A 202 -26.71 -16.93 -39.84
C LEU A 202 -27.79 -16.50 -40.85
N GLY A 203 -29.05 -16.72 -40.49
CA GLY A 203 -30.20 -16.28 -41.29
C GLY A 203 -30.29 -14.75 -41.41
N ARG A 204 -31.02 -14.25 -42.41
CA ARG A 204 -31.20 -12.79 -42.64
C ARG A 204 -31.82 -12.05 -41.45
N ASP A 205 -32.60 -12.76 -40.63
CA ASP A 205 -33.28 -12.22 -39.46
C ASP A 205 -32.44 -12.25 -38.17
N ALA A 206 -31.19 -12.71 -38.24
CA ALA A 206 -30.31 -12.74 -37.08
C ALA A 206 -30.09 -11.32 -36.49
N PRO A 207 -30.03 -11.19 -35.16
CA PRO A 207 -29.74 -9.91 -34.52
C PRO A 207 -28.44 -9.28 -35.01
N GLU A 208 -28.37 -7.94 -35.01
CA GLU A 208 -27.17 -7.21 -35.46
C GLU A 208 -25.91 -7.60 -34.67
N TRP A 209 -26.05 -7.88 -33.37
CA TRP A 209 -24.94 -8.29 -32.51
C TRP A 209 -24.35 -9.67 -32.88
N GLN A 210 -25.07 -10.52 -33.63
CA GLN A 210 -24.51 -11.76 -34.18
C GLN A 210 -23.85 -11.55 -35.55
N ARG A 211 -24.31 -10.55 -36.30
CA ARG A 211 -23.87 -10.27 -37.68
C ARG A 211 -22.70 -9.30 -37.78
N ARG A 212 -22.24 -8.76 -36.66
CA ARG A 212 -21.17 -7.77 -36.59
C ARG A 212 -19.84 -8.45 -36.23
N SER A 213 -18.74 -8.03 -36.87
CA SER A 213 -17.40 -8.37 -36.40
C SER A 213 -16.98 -7.48 -35.24
N TYR A 214 -16.31 -8.07 -34.25
CA TYR A 214 -15.74 -7.40 -33.10
C TYR A 214 -14.22 -7.39 -33.24
N GLN A 215 -13.63 -6.20 -33.16
CA GLN A 215 -12.18 -6.01 -33.16
C GLN A 215 -11.63 -6.16 -31.74
N ILE A 216 -10.62 -7.00 -31.58
CA ILE A 216 -9.89 -7.18 -30.32
C ILE A 216 -8.46 -6.69 -30.55
N TRP A 217 -8.06 -5.66 -29.80
CA TRP A 217 -6.71 -5.11 -29.86
C TRP A 217 -5.89 -5.66 -28.71
N PHE A 218 -4.70 -6.17 -29.00
CA PHE A 218 -3.84 -6.79 -27.99
C PHE A 218 -2.34 -6.61 -28.29
N ARG A 219 -1.51 -6.74 -27.27
CA ARG A 219 -0.07 -6.92 -27.37
C ARG A 219 0.24 -8.38 -27.07
N ASP A 220 1.23 -8.91 -27.76
CA ASP A 220 1.68 -10.29 -27.56
C ASP A 220 2.20 -10.51 -26.13
N PRO A 221 1.55 -11.35 -25.31
CA PRO A 221 1.93 -11.56 -23.91
C PRO A 221 3.38 -12.03 -23.71
N ASP A 222 3.87 -12.95 -24.55
CA ASP A 222 5.26 -13.42 -24.46
C ASP A 222 6.27 -12.29 -24.69
N THR A 223 6.03 -11.45 -25.70
CA THR A 223 6.84 -10.24 -25.95
C THR A 223 6.83 -9.29 -24.74
N VAL A 224 5.66 -9.09 -24.11
CA VAL A 224 5.53 -8.21 -22.93
C VAL A 224 6.30 -8.80 -21.74
N ILE A 225 6.17 -10.10 -21.46
CA ILE A 225 6.92 -10.78 -20.40
C ILE A 225 8.43 -10.68 -20.67
N SER A 226 8.88 -10.92 -21.91
CA SER A 226 10.29 -10.78 -22.27
C SER A 226 10.82 -9.37 -22.01
N ASN A 227 10.03 -8.33 -22.27
CA ASN A 227 10.42 -6.95 -22.00
C ASN A 227 10.50 -6.65 -20.50
N ILE A 228 9.58 -7.20 -19.68
CA ILE A 228 9.63 -7.06 -18.21
C ILE A 228 10.87 -7.78 -17.66
N LEU A 229 11.13 -9.01 -18.11
CA LEU A 229 12.30 -9.79 -17.66
C LEU A 229 13.63 -9.13 -18.05
N ALA A 230 13.71 -8.51 -19.23
CA ALA A 230 14.94 -7.83 -19.67
C ALA A 230 15.17 -6.47 -18.98
N ASN A 231 14.22 -5.97 -18.18
CA ASN A 231 14.33 -4.66 -17.57
C ASN A 231 15.19 -4.69 -16.30
N ARG A 232 16.43 -4.18 -16.40
CA ARG A 232 17.36 -4.12 -15.25
C ARG A 232 16.91 -3.20 -14.11
N ASP A 233 15.93 -2.32 -14.33
CA ASP A 233 15.38 -1.48 -13.24
C ASP A 233 14.77 -2.31 -12.11
N PHE A 234 14.53 -3.61 -12.34
CA PHE A 234 14.02 -4.56 -11.36
C PHE A 234 15.10 -5.44 -10.69
N GLU A 235 16.39 -5.31 -11.01
CA GLU A 235 17.46 -6.21 -10.52
C GLU A 235 17.42 -6.45 -9.00
N LYS A 236 17.15 -5.41 -8.21
CA LYS A 236 17.11 -5.48 -6.75
C LYS A 236 15.77 -5.89 -6.15
N GLU A 237 14.73 -5.98 -6.99
CA GLU A 237 13.34 -6.23 -6.60
C GLU A 237 12.74 -7.38 -7.43
N PHE A 238 13.57 -8.39 -7.69
CA PHE A 238 13.24 -9.54 -8.53
C PHE A 238 13.71 -10.84 -7.88
N ASP A 239 12.79 -11.79 -7.74
CA ASP A 239 13.09 -13.14 -7.24
C ASP A 239 13.06 -14.15 -8.39
N THR A 240 14.18 -14.86 -8.59
CA THR A 240 14.31 -15.90 -9.63
C THR A 240 13.73 -17.24 -9.21
N THR A 241 13.43 -17.42 -7.93
CA THR A 241 13.19 -18.74 -7.34
C THR A 241 12.10 -18.60 -6.28
N PRO A 242 11.04 -19.43 -6.30
CA PRO A 242 10.12 -19.51 -5.17
C PRO A 242 10.88 -19.85 -3.88
N TYR A 243 10.44 -19.31 -2.75
CA TYR A 243 11.15 -19.48 -1.49
C TYR A 243 10.24 -19.57 -0.28
N ILE A 244 10.78 -20.14 0.77
CA ILE A 244 10.23 -20.16 2.12
C ILE A 244 11.05 -19.17 2.94
N ASP A 245 10.45 -18.09 3.41
CA ASP A 245 11.09 -17.13 4.30
C ASP A 245 10.75 -17.48 5.76
N LEU A 246 11.78 -17.68 6.58
CA LEU A 246 11.67 -17.96 8.00
C LEU A 246 12.35 -16.85 8.80
N ASP A 247 11.69 -16.39 9.86
CA ASP A 247 12.30 -15.47 10.80
C ASP A 247 13.35 -16.17 11.69
N ALA A 248 13.98 -15.41 12.61
CA ALA A 248 14.99 -15.94 13.51
C ALA A 248 14.46 -17.00 14.50
N THR A 249 13.14 -17.09 14.68
CA THR A 249 12.45 -18.08 15.52
C THR A 249 12.02 -19.32 14.73
N GLY A 250 12.18 -19.31 13.40
CA GLY A 250 11.75 -20.37 12.50
C GLY A 250 10.28 -20.26 12.06
N GLN A 251 9.60 -19.14 12.34
CA GLN A 251 8.22 -18.93 11.90
C GLN A 251 8.17 -18.48 10.44
N ARG A 252 7.12 -18.94 9.74
CA ARG A 252 6.90 -18.62 8.32
C ARG A 252 6.53 -17.15 8.12
N ARG A 253 7.10 -16.55 7.08
CA ARG A 253 6.79 -15.20 6.61
C ARG A 253 6.30 -15.23 5.17
N TRP A 254 5.29 -14.41 4.89
CA TRP A 254 4.72 -14.19 3.56
C TRP A 254 4.76 -12.70 3.24
N SER A 255 5.46 -12.30 2.17
CA SER A 255 5.57 -10.91 1.72
C SER A 255 5.27 -10.79 0.23
N ASP A 256 6.16 -11.30 -0.62
CA ASP A 256 6.05 -11.21 -2.07
C ASP A 256 5.44 -12.48 -2.65
N PHE A 257 5.02 -12.44 -3.90
CA PHE A 257 4.35 -13.58 -4.52
C PHE A 257 5.20 -14.86 -4.50
N MET A 258 6.51 -14.74 -4.72
CA MET A 258 7.42 -15.90 -4.68
C MET A 258 7.60 -16.51 -3.29
N SER A 259 7.19 -15.81 -2.22
CA SER A 259 7.12 -16.37 -0.86
C SER A 259 5.86 -17.20 -0.59
N GLY A 260 4.86 -17.11 -1.49
CA GLY A 260 3.56 -17.77 -1.36
C GLY A 260 3.58 -19.27 -1.64
N ASN A 261 2.63 -19.99 -1.05
CA ASN A 261 2.48 -21.43 -1.23
C ASN A 261 2.13 -21.81 -2.67
N TYR A 262 1.42 -20.94 -3.40
CA TYR A 262 1.04 -21.17 -4.79
C TYR A 262 2.27 -21.35 -5.68
N ALA A 263 3.21 -20.40 -5.63
CA ALA A 263 4.44 -20.44 -6.41
C ALA A 263 5.27 -21.69 -6.09
N TRP A 264 5.40 -22.05 -4.81
CA TRP A 264 6.13 -23.25 -4.40
C TRP A 264 5.47 -24.53 -4.92
N ARG A 265 4.15 -24.67 -4.71
CA ARG A 265 3.37 -25.85 -5.10
C ARG A 265 3.35 -26.03 -6.61
N HIS A 266 3.14 -24.96 -7.38
CA HIS A 266 3.12 -25.02 -8.83
C HIS A 266 4.51 -25.33 -9.40
N ALA A 267 5.58 -24.74 -8.85
CA ALA A 267 6.95 -25.09 -9.22
C ALA A 267 7.27 -26.57 -8.98
N THR A 268 6.77 -27.15 -7.87
CA THR A 268 6.89 -28.59 -7.60
C THR A 268 6.10 -29.41 -8.62
N GLN A 269 4.84 -29.07 -8.88
CA GLN A 269 3.98 -29.79 -9.84
C GLN A 269 4.54 -29.79 -11.26
N ILE A 270 5.09 -28.67 -11.72
CA ILE A 270 5.72 -28.55 -13.04
C ILE A 270 6.94 -29.47 -13.14
N PHE A 271 7.80 -29.48 -12.12
CA PHE A 271 8.97 -30.35 -12.08
C PHE A 271 8.61 -31.85 -12.01
N GLU A 272 7.61 -32.20 -11.19
CA GLU A 272 7.15 -33.58 -11.07
C GLU A 272 6.47 -34.09 -12.36
N ALA A 273 5.80 -33.21 -13.10
CA ALA A 273 5.22 -33.52 -14.39
C ALA A 273 6.28 -33.70 -15.49
N ASP A 274 7.33 -32.88 -15.47
CA ASP A 274 8.48 -32.99 -16.38
C ASP A 274 9.80 -32.58 -15.72
N GLY A 275 10.62 -33.58 -15.39
CA GLY A 275 11.95 -33.39 -14.80
C GLY A 275 12.93 -32.65 -15.72
N SER A 276 12.64 -32.49 -17.02
CA SER A 276 13.45 -31.67 -17.94
C SER A 276 13.46 -30.19 -17.56
N THR A 277 12.51 -29.75 -16.73
CA THR A 277 12.40 -28.39 -16.21
C THR A 277 13.37 -28.11 -15.05
N GLU A 278 14.16 -29.09 -14.59
CA GLU A 278 15.14 -28.90 -13.52
C GLU A 278 16.07 -27.71 -13.79
N GLY A 279 16.25 -26.85 -12.79
CA GLY A 279 17.05 -25.64 -12.90
C GLY A 279 16.38 -24.47 -13.63
N ALA A 280 15.19 -24.65 -14.24
CA ALA A 280 14.47 -23.55 -14.87
C ALA A 280 14.02 -22.50 -13.84
N MET A 281 13.79 -21.28 -14.31
CA MET A 281 13.21 -20.18 -13.55
C MET A 281 11.69 -20.22 -13.69
N TYR A 282 10.98 -20.29 -12.56
CA TYR A 282 9.52 -20.21 -12.53
C TYR A 282 9.06 -18.76 -12.73
N VAL A 283 8.16 -18.54 -13.68
CA VAL A 283 7.55 -17.23 -13.97
C VAL A 283 6.04 -17.35 -13.96
N SER A 284 5.42 -16.83 -12.91
CA SER A 284 3.96 -16.78 -12.80
C SER A 284 3.42 -15.51 -13.45
N VAL A 285 2.46 -15.62 -14.36
CA VAL A 285 1.83 -14.51 -15.05
C VAL A 285 0.64 -14.02 -14.25
N ILE A 286 0.73 -12.79 -13.73
CA ILE A 286 -0.36 -12.13 -13.01
C ILE A 286 -1.18 -11.34 -14.02
N LEU A 287 -2.49 -11.57 -14.02
CA LEU A 287 -3.43 -10.88 -14.90
C LEU A 287 -4.33 -9.97 -14.08
N GLY A 288 -4.85 -8.93 -14.72
CA GLY A 288 -5.92 -8.14 -14.14
C GLY A 288 -6.84 -7.59 -15.21
N SER A 289 -8.12 -7.42 -14.89
CA SER A 289 -9.06 -6.79 -15.81
C SER A 289 -9.92 -5.75 -15.13
N ASP A 290 -10.18 -4.67 -15.87
CA ASP A 290 -11.07 -3.61 -15.43
C ASP A 290 -11.99 -3.17 -16.57
N LYS A 291 -13.28 -2.97 -16.26
CA LYS A 291 -14.25 -2.46 -17.22
C LYS A 291 -14.15 -0.95 -17.27
N THR A 292 -13.90 -0.41 -18.46
CA THR A 292 -13.79 1.03 -18.67
C THR A 292 -14.79 1.59 -19.66
N THR A 293 -15.39 2.73 -19.30
CA THR A 293 -16.19 3.57 -20.21
C THR A 293 -15.32 4.73 -20.70
N VAL A 294 -14.97 4.73 -22.00
CA VAL A 294 -14.02 5.69 -22.60
C VAL A 294 -14.73 6.95 -23.10
N SER A 295 -16.01 6.87 -23.50
CA SER A 295 -16.82 8.03 -23.88
C SER A 295 -18.24 7.93 -23.32
N VAL A 296 -18.77 9.01 -22.73
CA VAL A 296 -20.16 9.09 -22.23
C VAL A 296 -21.07 9.90 -23.16
N ALA A 297 -20.52 10.91 -23.87
CA ALA A 297 -21.30 11.82 -24.70
C ALA A 297 -21.35 11.44 -26.20
N THR A 298 -20.36 10.68 -26.70
CA THR A 298 -20.21 10.31 -28.12
C THR A 298 -19.99 8.80 -28.24
N GLY A 299 -21.09 8.04 -28.30
CA GLY A 299 -21.09 6.62 -28.69
C GLY A 299 -20.96 5.57 -27.57
N ASN A 300 -20.93 5.97 -26.28
CA ASN A 300 -20.87 5.07 -25.11
C ASN A 300 -19.75 4.00 -25.18
N MET A 301 -18.57 4.24 -25.74
CA MET A 301 -17.62 3.13 -25.98
C MET A 301 -17.09 2.54 -24.66
N GLU A 302 -17.29 1.23 -24.47
CA GLU A 302 -16.83 0.48 -23.29
C GLU A 302 -15.93 -0.67 -23.73
N TYR A 303 -14.90 -0.96 -22.94
CA TYR A 303 -13.96 -2.05 -23.16
C TYR A 303 -13.63 -2.74 -21.83
N TYR A 304 -13.27 -4.03 -21.88
CA TYR A 304 -12.49 -4.61 -20.79
C TYR A 304 -11.01 -4.42 -21.12
N LEU A 305 -10.29 -3.73 -20.24
CA LEU A 305 -8.85 -3.58 -20.34
C LEU A 305 -8.18 -4.72 -19.57
N ILE A 306 -7.24 -5.41 -20.22
CA ILE A 306 -6.46 -6.49 -19.61
C ILE A 306 -5.05 -5.98 -19.33
N TYR A 307 -4.56 -6.25 -18.13
CA TYR A 307 -3.22 -5.94 -17.67
C TYR A 307 -2.44 -7.21 -17.40
N LEU A 308 -1.12 -7.14 -17.57
CA LEU A 308 -0.19 -8.23 -17.32
C LEU A 308 0.96 -7.75 -16.42
N SER A 309 1.35 -8.62 -15.49
CA SER A 309 2.55 -8.52 -14.67
C SER A 309 3.13 -9.93 -14.44
N ILE A 310 4.21 -10.04 -13.70
CA ILE A 310 4.82 -11.31 -13.32
C ILE A 310 5.03 -11.43 -11.81
N GLY A 311 4.95 -12.65 -11.30
CA GLY A 311 5.11 -13.02 -9.90
C GLY A 311 6.50 -12.74 -9.34
N ASN A 312 7.52 -12.72 -10.20
CA ASN A 312 8.93 -12.53 -9.84
C ASN A 312 9.24 -11.13 -9.32
N LEU A 313 8.42 -10.13 -9.66
CA LEU A 313 8.58 -8.78 -9.15
C LEU A 313 8.13 -8.70 -7.69
N HIS A 314 8.91 -8.03 -6.85
CA HIS A 314 8.49 -7.66 -5.49
C HIS A 314 7.24 -6.76 -5.54
N ASN A 315 6.47 -6.75 -4.46
CA ASN A 315 5.23 -5.98 -4.40
C ASN A 315 5.47 -4.48 -4.62
N SER A 316 6.57 -3.94 -4.10
CA SER A 316 6.99 -2.54 -4.33
C SER A 316 7.20 -2.22 -5.80
N ALA A 317 7.93 -3.08 -6.52
CA ALA A 317 8.18 -2.91 -7.95
C ALA A 317 6.92 -3.00 -8.81
N ARG A 318 5.94 -3.83 -8.42
CA ARG A 318 4.62 -3.89 -9.09
C ARG A 318 3.78 -2.64 -8.86
N GLN A 319 3.84 -2.05 -7.67
CA GLN A 319 3.07 -0.85 -7.31
C GLN A 319 3.68 0.43 -7.89
N ASP A 320 4.98 0.43 -8.16
CA ASP A 320 5.68 1.59 -8.71
C ASP A 320 5.35 1.83 -10.22
N HIS A 321 5.62 3.04 -10.69
CA HIS A 321 5.35 3.49 -12.06
C HIS A 321 6.35 2.94 -13.11
N ARG A 322 7.31 2.08 -12.74
CA ARG A 322 8.38 1.49 -13.59
C ARG A 322 7.96 0.41 -14.61
N ASN A 323 6.75 0.48 -15.17
CA ASN A 323 6.18 -0.55 -16.08
C ASN A 323 6.16 -2.00 -15.53
N GLY A 324 6.08 -2.20 -14.22
CA GLY A 324 5.87 -3.53 -13.62
C GLY A 324 4.49 -4.13 -13.93
N VAL A 325 3.54 -3.31 -14.38
CA VAL A 325 2.21 -3.70 -14.86
C VAL A 325 1.94 -3.02 -16.19
N VAL A 326 1.62 -3.80 -17.22
CA VAL A 326 1.49 -3.35 -18.61
C VAL A 326 0.09 -3.65 -19.14
N PRO A 327 -0.61 -2.69 -19.78
CA PRO A 327 -1.86 -2.98 -20.49
C PRO A 327 -1.57 -3.82 -21.74
N ILE A 328 -2.23 -4.97 -21.86
CA ILE A 328 -2.02 -5.91 -22.96
C ILE A 328 -3.23 -6.09 -23.88
N ALA A 329 -4.46 -5.74 -23.49
CA ALA A 329 -5.59 -5.89 -24.41
C ALA A 329 -6.78 -4.95 -24.13
N PHE A 330 -7.47 -4.54 -25.19
CA PHE A 330 -8.78 -3.89 -25.14
C PHE A 330 -9.81 -4.85 -25.75
N LEU A 331 -10.56 -5.54 -24.89
CA LEU A 331 -11.60 -6.46 -25.32
C LEU A 331 -12.88 -5.71 -25.67
N ALA A 332 -13.49 -6.10 -26.78
CA ALA A 332 -14.77 -5.55 -27.20
C ALA A 332 -15.88 -5.95 -26.21
N ILE A 333 -16.76 -4.99 -25.89
CA ILE A 333 -18.00 -5.26 -25.16
C ILE A 333 -19.16 -5.16 -26.16
N PRO A 334 -19.78 -6.29 -26.55
CA PRO A 334 -20.93 -6.28 -27.44
C PRO A 334 -22.05 -5.42 -26.88
N LYS A 335 -22.62 -4.61 -27.76
CA LYS A 335 -23.81 -3.80 -27.47
C LYS A 335 -24.97 -4.27 -28.32
N SER A 336 -26.15 -4.10 -27.76
CA SER A 336 -27.41 -4.44 -28.40
C SER A 336 -28.47 -3.40 -28.03
N ASP A 337 -29.59 -3.43 -28.75
CA ASP A 337 -30.80 -2.74 -28.31
C ASP A 337 -31.27 -3.26 -26.95
N ARG A 338 -31.94 -2.41 -26.17
CA ARG A 338 -32.48 -2.75 -24.84
C ARG A 338 -33.40 -3.97 -24.84
N LYS A 339 -34.03 -4.30 -25.97
CA LYS A 339 -34.87 -5.50 -26.11
C LYS A 339 -34.10 -6.81 -25.86
N TYR A 340 -32.77 -6.78 -25.96
CA TYR A 340 -31.88 -7.93 -25.74
C TYR A 340 -31.20 -7.91 -24.36
N ASP A 341 -31.43 -6.92 -23.49
CA ASP A 341 -30.77 -6.84 -22.18
C ASP A 341 -31.07 -8.05 -21.28
N ARG A 342 -32.22 -8.70 -21.51
CA ARG A 342 -32.66 -9.92 -20.84
C ARG A 342 -32.60 -11.17 -21.71
N ASP A 343 -32.04 -11.06 -22.92
CA ASP A 343 -31.88 -12.20 -23.84
C ASP A 343 -30.72 -13.10 -23.37
N VAL A 344 -31.03 -14.37 -23.11
CA VAL A 344 -30.07 -15.40 -22.68
C VAL A 344 -29.00 -15.61 -23.75
N ALA A 345 -29.36 -15.66 -25.03
CA ALA A 345 -28.42 -15.87 -26.13
C ALA A 345 -27.42 -14.72 -26.25
N PHE A 346 -27.86 -13.47 -26.01
CA PHE A 346 -26.97 -12.31 -26.01
C PHE A 346 -26.02 -12.31 -24.81
N ARG A 347 -26.50 -12.67 -23.62
CA ARG A 347 -25.65 -12.81 -22.42
C ARG A 347 -24.60 -13.88 -22.63
N LEU A 348 -24.99 -15.04 -23.16
CA LEU A 348 -24.09 -16.13 -23.47
C LEU A 348 -23.04 -15.73 -24.52
N PHE A 349 -23.46 -15.05 -25.59
CA PHE A 349 -22.56 -14.53 -26.60
C PHE A 349 -21.47 -13.62 -26.01
N LYS A 350 -21.84 -12.71 -25.10
CA LYS A 350 -20.86 -11.85 -24.41
C LYS A 350 -19.85 -12.65 -23.58
N LYS A 351 -20.30 -13.67 -22.86
CA LYS A 351 -19.42 -14.54 -22.07
C LYS A 351 -18.47 -15.33 -22.97
N LYS A 352 -18.98 -15.98 -24.03
CA LYS A 352 -18.16 -16.72 -25.01
C LYS A 352 -17.11 -15.83 -25.67
N LEU A 353 -17.52 -14.66 -26.16
CA LEU A 353 -16.58 -13.70 -26.76
C LEU A 353 -15.46 -13.30 -25.78
N TYR A 354 -15.79 -13.09 -24.50
CA TYR A 354 -14.81 -12.73 -23.48
C TYR A 354 -13.77 -13.85 -23.26
N HIS A 355 -14.20 -15.10 -23.05
CA HIS A 355 -13.30 -16.23 -22.81
C HIS A 355 -12.48 -16.63 -24.06
N GLU A 356 -13.11 -16.61 -25.24
CA GLU A 356 -12.43 -16.88 -26.50
C GLU A 356 -11.36 -15.82 -26.80
N SER A 357 -11.66 -14.54 -26.50
CA SER A 357 -10.68 -13.46 -26.65
C SER A 357 -9.47 -13.66 -25.73
N LEU A 358 -9.69 -13.99 -24.45
CA LEU A 358 -8.60 -14.28 -23.51
C LEU A 358 -7.77 -15.49 -23.94
N THR A 359 -8.43 -16.57 -24.38
CA THR A 359 -7.77 -17.76 -24.93
C THR A 359 -6.88 -17.40 -26.12
N ALA A 360 -7.41 -16.64 -27.08
CA ALA A 360 -6.67 -16.24 -28.27
C ALA A 360 -5.44 -15.38 -27.93
N ILE A 361 -5.59 -14.40 -27.04
CA ILE A 361 -4.51 -13.49 -26.63
C ILE A 361 -3.40 -14.26 -25.89
N LEU A 362 -3.76 -15.09 -24.91
CA LEU A 362 -2.81 -15.77 -24.04
C LEU A 362 -2.21 -17.03 -24.68
N SER A 363 -2.73 -17.51 -25.82
CA SER A 363 -2.25 -18.70 -26.52
C SER A 363 -0.75 -18.71 -26.83
N SER A 364 -0.15 -17.51 -27.02
CA SER A 364 1.31 -17.35 -27.21
C SER A 364 2.15 -17.88 -26.05
N LEU A 365 1.58 -18.00 -24.85
CA LEU A 365 2.28 -18.48 -23.65
C LEU A 365 2.34 -20.01 -23.56
N ILE A 366 1.38 -20.72 -24.16
CA ILE A 366 1.20 -22.17 -24.00
C ILE A 366 2.51 -22.97 -24.27
N PRO A 367 3.30 -22.70 -25.33
CA PRO A 367 4.54 -23.45 -25.56
C PRO A 367 5.55 -23.30 -24.42
N ALA A 368 5.65 -22.11 -23.83
CA ALA A 368 6.54 -21.81 -22.73
C ALA A 368 6.00 -22.24 -21.36
N MET A 369 4.76 -22.74 -21.29
CA MET A 369 4.18 -23.34 -20.09
C MET A 369 4.52 -24.83 -19.95
N THR A 370 4.96 -25.47 -21.04
CA THR A 370 5.34 -26.89 -21.04
C THR A 370 6.83 -27.09 -21.30
N THR A 371 7.45 -26.24 -22.14
CA THR A 371 8.87 -26.33 -22.48
C THR A 371 9.59 -25.04 -22.08
N PRO A 372 10.68 -25.10 -21.30
CA PRO A 372 11.41 -23.90 -20.93
C PRO A 372 11.96 -23.12 -22.13
N VAL A 373 11.91 -21.79 -22.06
CA VAL A 373 12.44 -20.88 -23.10
C VAL A 373 13.53 -19.98 -22.53
N VAL A 374 14.54 -19.63 -23.31
CA VAL A 374 15.63 -18.77 -22.83
C VAL A 374 15.18 -17.31 -22.81
N ARG A 375 15.36 -16.62 -21.67
CA ARG A 375 15.08 -15.19 -21.50
C ARG A 375 16.24 -14.49 -20.79
N GLN A 376 16.48 -13.24 -21.16
CA GLN A 376 17.37 -12.35 -20.40
C GLN A 376 16.62 -11.83 -19.17
N CYS A 377 17.29 -11.79 -18.03
CA CYS A 377 16.74 -11.34 -16.75
C CYS A 377 17.33 -9.96 -16.35
N PRO A 378 16.81 -9.34 -15.27
CA PRO A 378 17.25 -7.99 -14.86
C PRO A 378 18.73 -7.90 -14.46
N ASP A 379 19.35 -9.02 -14.10
CA ASP A 379 20.78 -9.13 -13.76
C ASP A 379 21.68 -9.39 -14.99
N ASP A 380 21.14 -9.24 -16.21
CA ASP A 380 21.75 -9.52 -17.51
C ASP A 380 22.11 -10.96 -17.82
N HIS A 381 21.93 -11.88 -16.88
CA HIS A 381 22.09 -13.29 -17.16
C HIS A 381 20.87 -13.79 -17.94
N TYR A 382 21.11 -14.79 -18.78
CA TYR A 382 20.03 -15.56 -19.37
C TYR A 382 19.62 -16.68 -18.42
N ARG A 383 18.37 -17.10 -18.50
CA ARG A 383 17.84 -18.27 -17.80
C ARG A 383 16.86 -19.00 -18.71
N CYS A 384 16.80 -20.32 -18.59
CA CYS A 384 15.66 -21.10 -19.09
C CYS A 384 14.47 -20.81 -18.17
N VAL A 385 13.37 -20.29 -18.70
CA VAL A 385 12.18 -19.90 -17.94
C VAL A 385 11.00 -20.76 -18.32
N ILE A 386 10.17 -21.12 -17.34
CA ILE A 386 8.89 -21.80 -17.55
C ILE A 386 7.77 -20.87 -17.07
N TYR A 387 6.76 -20.68 -17.91
CA TYR A 387 5.61 -19.83 -17.59
C TYR A 387 4.52 -20.63 -16.89
N ASP A 388 3.76 -19.95 -16.03
CA ASP A 388 2.54 -20.47 -15.43
C ASP A 388 1.52 -19.33 -15.29
N LEU A 389 0.23 -19.64 -15.27
CA LEU A 389 -0.80 -18.62 -15.01
C LEU A 389 -1.01 -18.49 -13.50
N GLY A 390 -0.82 -17.28 -13.00
CA GLY A 390 -0.92 -16.95 -11.58
C GLY A 390 -2.19 -16.20 -11.21
N PRO A 391 -2.13 -15.35 -10.17
CA PRO A 391 -3.25 -14.58 -9.69
C PRO A 391 -3.97 -13.75 -10.77
N TYR A 392 -5.30 -13.74 -10.73
CA TYR A 392 -6.14 -12.89 -11.56
C TYR A 392 -6.87 -11.84 -10.70
N ILE A 393 -6.57 -10.57 -10.94
CA ILE A 393 -7.11 -9.41 -10.22
C ILE A 393 -8.36 -8.89 -10.94
N ALA A 394 -9.51 -8.97 -10.27
CA ALA A 394 -10.76 -8.45 -10.79
C ALA A 394 -11.70 -8.08 -9.63
N ASN A 395 -12.62 -7.15 -9.86
CA ASN A 395 -13.77 -6.89 -9.00
C ASN A 395 -14.82 -8.01 -9.17
N TYR A 396 -15.77 -8.10 -8.24
CA TYR A 396 -16.67 -9.24 -8.12
C TYR A 396 -17.48 -9.60 -9.39
N PRO A 397 -18.14 -8.66 -10.10
CA PRO A 397 -18.89 -9.03 -11.32
C PRO A 397 -17.99 -9.63 -12.41
N GLU A 398 -16.76 -9.14 -12.53
CA GLU A 398 -15.76 -9.64 -13.45
C GLU A 398 -15.15 -10.97 -12.97
N GLN A 399 -14.99 -11.19 -11.66
CA GLN A 399 -14.64 -12.52 -11.11
C GLN A 399 -15.70 -13.57 -11.45
N VAL A 400 -16.98 -13.22 -11.35
CA VAL A 400 -18.11 -14.09 -11.76
C VAL A 400 -18.03 -14.42 -13.25
N LEU A 401 -17.76 -13.41 -14.09
CA LEU A 401 -17.57 -13.60 -15.52
C LEU A 401 -16.37 -14.52 -15.81
N LEU A 402 -15.24 -14.30 -15.15
CA LEU A 402 -14.01 -15.09 -15.31
C LEU A 402 -14.19 -16.55 -14.89
N ALA A 403 -14.85 -16.78 -13.76
CA ALA A 403 -15.11 -18.11 -13.23
C ALA A 403 -16.23 -18.86 -13.98
N GLY A 404 -16.97 -18.19 -14.86
CA GLY A 404 -18.10 -18.80 -15.57
C GLY A 404 -19.30 -19.11 -14.68
N ILE A 405 -19.41 -18.46 -13.52
CA ILE A 405 -20.48 -18.73 -12.54
C ILE A 405 -21.64 -17.72 -12.63
N VAL A 406 -22.70 -17.92 -11.85
CA VAL A 406 -23.86 -17.04 -11.68
C VAL A 406 -23.60 -15.97 -10.63
N GLN A 407 -24.13 -14.77 -10.90
CA GLN A 407 -24.01 -13.65 -9.99
C GLN A 407 -24.81 -13.88 -8.70
N GLY A 408 -24.11 -13.81 -7.57
CA GLY A 408 -24.66 -13.97 -6.22
C GLY A 408 -23.91 -15.01 -5.39
N TRP A 409 -23.12 -15.85 -6.05
CA TRP A 409 -22.35 -16.93 -5.45
C TRP A 409 -20.89 -16.56 -5.19
N CYS A 410 -20.22 -17.36 -4.37
CA CYS A 410 -18.78 -17.24 -4.19
C CYS A 410 -18.01 -17.93 -5.33
N VAL A 411 -17.07 -17.22 -5.93
CA VAL A 411 -16.14 -17.76 -6.96
C VAL A 411 -15.09 -18.72 -6.39
N LYS A 412 -14.96 -18.81 -5.06
CA LYS A 412 -13.93 -19.62 -4.37
C LYS A 412 -14.45 -20.85 -3.68
N CYS A 413 -15.67 -20.80 -3.14
CA CYS A 413 -16.26 -21.92 -2.42
C CYS A 413 -17.68 -22.23 -2.86
N THR A 414 -18.17 -23.37 -2.43
CA THR A 414 -19.51 -23.89 -2.72
C THR A 414 -20.57 -23.41 -1.74
N SER A 415 -20.29 -22.38 -0.93
CA SER A 415 -21.29 -21.81 0.00
C SER A 415 -22.54 -21.36 -0.76
N PRO A 416 -23.76 -21.73 -0.30
CA PRO A 416 -24.99 -21.38 -1.00
C PRO A 416 -25.19 -19.88 -1.13
N ALA A 417 -25.61 -19.38 -2.30
CA ALA A 417 -25.87 -17.95 -2.50
C ALA A 417 -26.91 -17.36 -1.53
N ALA A 418 -27.88 -18.16 -1.08
CA ALA A 418 -28.87 -17.73 -0.10
C ALA A 418 -28.30 -17.60 1.32
N ASN A 419 -27.20 -18.29 1.63
CA ASN A 419 -26.58 -18.33 2.96
C ASN A 419 -25.05 -18.45 2.85
N LEU A 420 -24.39 -17.37 2.46
CA LEU A 420 -22.94 -17.36 2.27
C LEU A 420 -22.13 -17.51 3.57
N ASP A 421 -22.77 -17.45 4.74
CA ASP A 421 -22.08 -17.70 6.01
C ASP A 421 -21.91 -19.20 6.32
N GLU A 422 -22.59 -20.06 5.55
CA GLU A 422 -22.41 -21.51 5.64
C GLU A 422 -21.05 -21.94 5.09
N ALA A 423 -20.47 -22.95 5.72
CA ALA A 423 -19.21 -23.52 5.26
C ALA A 423 -19.39 -24.10 3.85
N GLY A 424 -18.47 -23.73 2.95
CA GLY A 424 -18.41 -24.27 1.59
C GLY A 424 -17.02 -24.84 1.34
N ASP A 425 -16.97 -25.92 0.57
CA ASP A 425 -15.72 -26.50 0.08
C ASP A 425 -15.15 -25.65 -1.07
N ARG A 426 -13.86 -25.83 -1.36
CA ARG A 426 -13.18 -25.08 -2.43
C ARG A 426 -13.70 -25.52 -3.80
N ARG A 427 -13.99 -24.56 -4.68
CA ARG A 427 -14.25 -24.81 -6.10
C ARG A 427 -12.96 -25.19 -6.84
N SER A 428 -13.08 -26.01 -7.87
CA SER A 428 -11.97 -26.37 -8.75
C SER A 428 -12.50 -26.79 -10.12
N HIS A 429 -11.66 -26.72 -11.15
CA HIS A 429 -11.94 -27.33 -12.44
C HIS A 429 -12.35 -28.80 -12.30
N LYS A 430 -11.67 -29.55 -11.41
CA LYS A 430 -11.98 -30.96 -11.22
C LYS A 430 -13.39 -31.19 -10.68
N LEU A 431 -13.85 -30.33 -9.76
CA LEU A 431 -15.23 -30.36 -9.28
C LEU A 431 -16.21 -30.02 -10.40
N THR A 432 -15.92 -28.98 -11.18
CA THR A 432 -16.76 -28.56 -12.33
C THR A 432 -16.89 -29.69 -13.35
N GLU A 433 -15.81 -30.37 -13.73
CA GLU A 433 -15.84 -31.53 -14.63
C GLU A 433 -16.74 -32.64 -14.11
N VAL A 434 -16.59 -33.02 -12.83
CA VAL A 434 -17.39 -34.09 -12.22
C VAL A 434 -18.87 -33.72 -12.19
N LEU A 435 -19.21 -32.45 -11.95
CA LEU A 435 -20.59 -31.98 -11.95
C LEU A 435 -21.18 -31.96 -13.35
N LEU A 436 -20.44 -31.48 -14.35
CA LEU A 436 -20.85 -31.51 -15.76
C LEU A 436 -21.08 -32.96 -16.24
N GLU A 437 -20.23 -33.90 -15.85
CA GLU A 437 -20.42 -35.32 -16.16
C GLU A 437 -21.65 -35.93 -15.45
N ALA A 438 -21.86 -35.58 -14.17
CA ALA A 438 -22.95 -36.13 -13.38
C ALA A 438 -24.35 -35.60 -13.79
N PHE A 439 -24.41 -34.39 -14.34
CA PHE A 439 -25.64 -33.68 -14.69
C PHE A 439 -25.68 -33.26 -16.18
N ALA A 440 -25.03 -34.01 -17.06
CA ALA A 440 -24.84 -33.67 -18.49
C ALA A 440 -26.13 -33.38 -19.31
N ASP A 441 -27.31 -33.71 -18.77
CA ASP A 441 -28.62 -33.49 -19.39
C ASP A 441 -29.57 -32.66 -18.49
N ASP A 442 -29.06 -32.07 -17.41
CA ASP A 442 -29.83 -31.32 -16.42
C ASP A 442 -29.14 -30.00 -16.05
N GLY A 443 -29.04 -29.12 -17.06
CA GLY A 443 -28.46 -27.79 -16.92
C GLY A 443 -29.15 -26.91 -15.86
N ASP A 444 -30.44 -27.14 -15.61
CA ASP A 444 -31.19 -26.43 -14.55
C ASP A 444 -30.63 -26.81 -13.16
N VAL A 445 -30.33 -28.09 -12.91
CA VAL A 445 -29.67 -28.53 -11.67
C VAL A 445 -28.26 -27.96 -11.53
N LEU A 446 -27.48 -27.93 -12.62
CA LEU A 446 -26.15 -27.32 -12.63
C LEU A 446 -26.22 -25.83 -12.27
N TRP A 447 -27.16 -25.11 -12.86
CA TRP A 447 -27.35 -23.68 -12.64
C TRP A 447 -27.88 -23.37 -11.23
N ASP A 448 -28.96 -24.01 -10.81
CA ASP A 448 -29.67 -23.66 -9.57
C ASP A 448 -28.93 -24.14 -8.31
N ASN A 449 -28.26 -25.31 -8.36
CA ASN A 449 -27.66 -25.93 -7.18
C ASN A 449 -26.14 -25.77 -7.11
N TYR A 450 -25.47 -25.64 -8.26
CA TYR A 450 -24.00 -25.59 -8.34
C TYR A 450 -23.46 -24.36 -9.03
N ASP A 451 -24.35 -23.53 -9.60
CA ASP A 451 -24.00 -22.23 -10.14
C ASP A 451 -23.01 -22.35 -11.34
N ILE A 452 -23.16 -23.45 -12.08
CA ILE A 452 -22.38 -23.78 -13.29
C ILE A 452 -23.24 -23.53 -14.52
N ASP A 453 -22.72 -22.69 -15.42
CA ASP A 453 -23.28 -22.46 -16.76
C ASP A 453 -22.67 -23.47 -17.73
N GLU A 454 -23.41 -24.52 -18.09
CA GLU A 454 -22.92 -25.63 -18.93
C GLU A 454 -22.43 -25.18 -20.33
N ASP A 455 -22.90 -24.03 -20.80
CA ASP A 455 -22.51 -23.46 -22.08
C ASP A 455 -21.20 -22.66 -22.03
N ILE A 456 -20.62 -22.45 -20.84
CA ILE A 456 -19.42 -21.65 -20.61
C ILE A 456 -18.34 -22.44 -19.89
N LEU A 457 -17.24 -22.69 -20.58
CA LEU A 457 -15.99 -23.12 -19.97
C LEU A 457 -15.05 -21.92 -19.80
N PRO A 458 -14.58 -21.65 -18.57
CA PRO A 458 -13.54 -20.66 -18.34
C PRO A 458 -12.33 -20.86 -19.25
N PHE A 459 -11.72 -19.75 -19.70
CA PHE A 459 -10.59 -19.79 -20.64
C PHE A 459 -9.42 -20.64 -20.13
N THR A 460 -9.27 -20.75 -18.80
CA THR A 460 -8.24 -21.51 -18.09
C THR A 460 -8.25 -23.00 -18.40
N PHE A 461 -9.38 -23.58 -18.83
CA PHE A 461 -9.43 -25.00 -19.28
C PHE A 461 -8.50 -25.28 -20.48
N ASN A 462 -8.13 -24.25 -21.24
CA ASN A 462 -7.23 -24.38 -22.38
C ASN A 462 -5.74 -24.23 -22.02
N PHE A 463 -5.41 -24.03 -20.74
CA PHE A 463 -4.05 -23.73 -20.29
C PHE A 463 -3.55 -24.76 -19.26
N PRO A 464 -2.30 -25.26 -19.38
CA PRO A 464 -1.71 -26.16 -18.40
C PRO A 464 -1.69 -25.53 -16.99
N HIS A 465 -1.95 -26.34 -15.95
CA HIS A 465 -1.84 -25.94 -14.54
C HIS A 465 -2.71 -24.74 -14.11
N ALA A 466 -3.63 -24.29 -14.96
CA ALA A 466 -4.49 -23.14 -14.69
C ALA A 466 -5.87 -23.58 -14.19
N ASP A 467 -6.22 -23.14 -12.99
CA ASP A 467 -7.57 -23.28 -12.42
C ASP A 467 -8.06 -21.91 -11.95
N ILE A 468 -9.15 -21.42 -12.57
CA ILE A 468 -9.64 -20.08 -12.30
C ILE A 468 -10.05 -19.87 -10.84
N HIS A 469 -10.58 -20.91 -10.18
CA HIS A 469 -10.98 -20.86 -8.79
C HIS A 469 -9.77 -20.83 -7.86
N GLU A 470 -8.60 -21.30 -8.30
CA GLU A 470 -7.35 -21.07 -7.59
C GLU A 470 -6.82 -19.66 -7.86
N MET A 471 -6.82 -19.21 -9.12
CA MET A 471 -6.17 -17.99 -9.58
C MET A 471 -6.81 -16.68 -9.09
N ILE A 472 -8.14 -16.60 -8.92
CA ILE A 472 -8.78 -15.32 -8.54
C ILE A 472 -8.18 -14.75 -7.23
N SER A 473 -7.68 -13.52 -7.21
CA SER A 473 -7.13 -12.92 -5.99
C SER A 473 -8.19 -12.17 -5.17
N SER A 474 -7.91 -11.96 -3.89
CA SER A 474 -8.65 -11.00 -3.07
C SER A 474 -8.38 -9.58 -3.57
N ASP A 475 -9.39 -8.72 -3.54
CA ASP A 475 -9.26 -7.35 -4.01
C ASP A 475 -9.47 -6.31 -2.89
N LEU A 476 -8.43 -5.58 -2.50
CA LEU A 476 -8.55 -4.62 -1.39
C LEU A 476 -9.46 -3.43 -1.73
N LEU A 477 -9.45 -2.98 -2.99
CA LEU A 477 -10.10 -1.72 -3.36
C LEU A 477 -11.60 -1.87 -3.59
N HIS A 478 -12.02 -2.70 -4.55
CA HIS A 478 -13.43 -2.84 -4.93
C HIS A 478 -14.19 -3.76 -3.97
N GLN A 479 -13.53 -4.74 -3.35
CA GLN A 479 -14.21 -5.68 -2.47
C GLN A 479 -14.39 -5.14 -1.04
N ILE A 480 -13.31 -4.69 -0.38
CA ILE A 480 -13.38 -4.32 1.05
C ILE A 480 -13.55 -2.81 1.25
N ILE A 481 -12.84 -1.95 0.50
CA ILE A 481 -12.93 -0.49 0.68
C ILE A 481 -14.19 0.10 0.02
N LYS A 482 -14.39 -0.12 -1.29
CA LYS A 482 -15.58 0.38 -2.00
C LYS A 482 -16.80 -0.49 -1.65
N GLY A 483 -16.75 -1.80 -1.89
CA GLY A 483 -17.88 -2.69 -1.64
C GLY A 483 -18.29 -2.79 -0.17
N SER A 484 -17.46 -3.43 0.67
CA SER A 484 -17.88 -3.77 2.04
C SER A 484 -17.97 -2.56 2.97
N PHE A 485 -17.05 -1.60 2.90
CA PHE A 485 -17.11 -0.40 3.73
C PHE A 485 -18.08 0.65 3.17
N LYS A 486 -17.78 1.21 1.99
CA LYS A 486 -18.53 2.35 1.44
C LYS A 486 -19.96 1.93 1.05
N ASP A 487 -20.10 0.88 0.24
CA ASP A 487 -21.39 0.54 -0.34
C ASP A 487 -22.28 -0.22 0.66
N HIS A 488 -21.72 -1.06 1.54
CA HIS A 488 -22.52 -1.79 2.53
C HIS A 488 -22.57 -1.10 3.91
N LEU A 489 -21.45 -0.98 4.62
CA LEU A 489 -21.48 -0.57 6.04
C LEU A 489 -21.93 0.89 6.24
N VAL A 490 -21.54 1.81 5.36
CA VAL A 490 -22.02 3.20 5.44
C VAL A 490 -23.51 3.29 5.14
N GLU A 491 -24.00 2.55 4.13
CA GLU A 491 -25.44 2.47 3.83
C GLU A 491 -26.23 1.89 5.01
N TRP A 492 -25.76 0.80 5.61
CA TRP A 492 -26.44 0.16 6.76
C TRP A 492 -26.48 1.06 7.99
N VAL A 493 -25.47 1.91 8.20
CA VAL A 493 -25.48 2.93 9.24
C VAL A 493 -26.58 3.97 8.96
N HIS A 494 -26.71 4.42 7.71
CA HIS A 494 -27.78 5.35 7.34
C HIS A 494 -29.17 4.71 7.53
N GLU A 495 -29.37 3.48 7.04
CA GLU A 495 -30.61 2.71 7.25
C GLU A 495 -30.95 2.53 8.74
N TYR A 496 -29.94 2.23 9.56
CA TYR A 496 -30.10 2.16 11.01
C TYR A 496 -30.63 3.48 11.60
N LEU A 497 -30.04 4.62 11.20
CA LEU A 497 -30.46 5.93 11.67
C LEU A 497 -31.89 6.24 11.24
N VAL A 498 -32.28 5.91 10.00
CA VAL A 498 -33.66 6.06 9.52
C VAL A 498 -34.63 5.24 10.37
N LEU A 499 -34.30 3.99 10.70
CA LEU A 499 -35.14 3.13 11.53
C LEU A 499 -35.27 3.62 12.97
N LYS A 500 -34.24 4.27 13.53
CA LYS A 500 -34.24 4.73 14.93
C LYS A 500 -34.78 6.13 15.12
N GLU A 501 -34.46 7.04 14.22
CA GLU A 501 -34.71 8.48 14.38
C GLU A 501 -35.79 8.99 13.41
N GLY A 502 -36.14 8.21 12.40
CA GLY A 502 -36.97 8.64 11.27
C GLY A 502 -36.15 9.38 10.20
N GLU A 503 -36.63 9.35 8.96
CA GLU A 503 -35.89 9.82 7.77
C GLU A 503 -35.41 11.27 7.87
N THR A 504 -36.27 12.21 8.30
CA THR A 504 -35.90 13.62 8.44
C THR A 504 -34.73 13.81 9.41
N ARG A 505 -34.79 13.17 10.58
CA ARG A 505 -33.76 13.31 11.61
C ARG A 505 -32.48 12.56 11.23
N ALA A 506 -32.60 11.42 10.57
CA ALA A 506 -31.46 10.70 10.02
C ALA A 506 -30.68 11.56 9.02
N ASN A 507 -31.37 12.25 8.11
CA ASN A 507 -30.73 13.18 7.17
C ASN A 507 -30.02 14.34 7.88
N GLU A 508 -30.61 14.93 8.94
CA GLU A 508 -29.94 15.96 9.75
C GLU A 508 -28.67 15.43 10.45
N ILE A 509 -28.68 14.16 10.89
CA ILE A 509 -27.52 13.49 11.47
C ILE A 509 -26.46 13.25 10.39
N MET A 510 -26.85 12.79 9.19
CA MET A 510 -25.93 12.64 8.07
C MET A 510 -25.30 13.97 7.67
N ASP A 511 -26.05 15.08 7.64
CA ASP A 511 -25.50 16.42 7.40
C ASP A 511 -24.50 16.85 8.51
N ASP A 512 -24.71 16.44 9.76
CA ASP A 512 -23.74 16.67 10.84
C ASP A 512 -22.50 15.79 10.70
N ILE A 513 -22.67 14.50 10.37
CA ILE A 513 -21.58 13.57 10.07
C ILE A 513 -20.74 14.11 8.90
N ASP A 514 -21.38 14.53 7.82
CA ASP A 514 -20.72 15.16 6.68
C ASP A 514 -19.95 16.39 7.12
N ARG A 515 -20.49 17.27 7.97
CA ARG A 515 -19.73 18.41 8.53
C ARG A 515 -18.56 18.01 9.41
N ARG A 516 -18.69 16.93 10.19
CA ARG A 516 -17.58 16.35 10.97
C ARG A 516 -16.48 15.80 10.05
N ILE A 517 -16.82 15.47 8.79
CA ILE A 517 -15.93 14.95 7.76
C ILE A 517 -15.47 16.03 6.76
N ALA A 518 -16.22 17.13 6.58
CA ALA A 518 -16.18 18.08 5.44
C ALA A 518 -14.90 18.94 5.29
N GLN A 519 -13.78 18.55 5.90
CA GLN A 519 -12.47 18.96 5.42
C GLN A 519 -12.03 18.23 4.14
N TRP A 520 -12.85 17.35 3.55
CA TRP A 520 -12.43 16.49 2.44
C TRP A 520 -13.47 16.38 1.32
N THR A 521 -13.00 16.44 0.07
CA THR A 521 -13.84 16.35 -1.13
C THR A 521 -14.23 14.90 -1.45
N GLY A 522 -15.41 14.48 -0.96
CA GLY A 522 -16.45 13.70 -1.67
C GLY A 522 -16.21 12.28 -2.21
N ASP A 523 -15.02 11.88 -2.65
CA ASP A 523 -14.87 10.64 -3.45
C ASP A 523 -13.84 9.62 -2.92
N ASP A 524 -13.08 9.96 -1.87
CA ASP A 524 -12.05 9.05 -1.33
C ASP A 524 -12.56 8.23 -0.13
N SER A 525 -12.98 6.99 -0.41
CA SER A 525 -13.37 6.02 0.61
C SER A 525 -12.26 5.73 1.64
N LYS A 526 -10.98 5.80 1.25
CA LYS A 526 -9.86 5.59 2.19
C LYS A 526 -9.76 6.74 3.17
N ALA A 527 -9.95 7.98 2.72
CA ALA A 527 -9.99 9.14 3.61
C ALA A 527 -11.16 9.07 4.58
N LEU A 528 -12.35 8.69 4.09
CA LEU A 528 -13.54 8.50 4.93
C LEU A 528 -13.28 7.49 6.06
N MET A 529 -12.67 6.34 5.73
CA MET A 529 -12.29 5.32 6.72
C MET A 529 -11.50 5.90 7.90
N LYS A 530 -10.55 6.82 7.66
CA LYS A 530 -9.70 7.40 8.71
C LYS A 530 -10.48 8.17 9.79
N VAL A 531 -11.66 8.68 9.48
CA VAL A 531 -12.42 9.59 10.36
C VAL A 531 -13.80 9.07 10.76
N TYR A 532 -14.33 8.10 10.03
CA TYR A 532 -15.72 7.67 10.12
C TYR A 532 -16.13 7.23 11.53
N LEU A 533 -15.31 6.40 12.19
CA LEU A 533 -15.61 5.91 13.55
C LEU A 533 -15.84 7.04 14.56
N ALA A 534 -15.01 8.08 14.54
CA ALA A 534 -15.17 9.21 15.45
C ALA A 534 -16.41 10.04 15.10
N ALA A 535 -16.72 10.21 13.82
CA ALA A 535 -17.87 10.98 13.37
C ALA A 535 -19.20 10.35 13.83
N VAL A 536 -19.30 9.02 13.83
CA VAL A 536 -20.54 8.28 14.12
C VAL A 536 -20.67 7.76 15.56
N ALA A 537 -19.60 7.81 16.38
CA ALA A 537 -19.52 7.18 17.70
C ALA A 537 -20.66 7.54 18.68
N GLU A 538 -21.20 8.76 18.57
CA GLU A 538 -22.26 9.28 19.45
C GLU A 538 -23.67 8.93 18.96
N TYR A 539 -23.81 8.49 17.71
CA TYR A 539 -25.09 8.16 17.09
C TYR A 539 -25.39 6.66 17.09
N LEU A 540 -24.35 5.83 17.25
CA LEU A 540 -24.46 4.38 17.09
C LEU A 540 -24.31 3.63 18.41
N PRO A 541 -25.03 2.50 18.57
CA PRO A 541 -24.88 1.63 19.72
C PRO A 541 -23.52 0.93 19.68
N GLU A 542 -23.04 0.52 20.86
CA GLU A 542 -21.72 -0.09 21.03
C GLU A 542 -21.50 -1.31 20.11
N ALA A 543 -22.51 -2.16 19.93
CA ALA A 543 -22.40 -3.34 19.08
C ALA A 543 -22.14 -2.98 17.61
N ILE A 544 -22.83 -1.98 17.05
CA ILE A 544 -22.58 -1.50 15.68
C ILE A 544 -21.20 -0.85 15.58
N MET A 545 -20.80 -0.07 16.59
CA MET A 545 -19.46 0.51 16.64
C MET A 545 -18.36 -0.55 16.64
N LYS A 546 -18.54 -1.65 17.40
CA LYS A 546 -17.62 -2.78 17.42
C LYS A 546 -17.57 -3.51 16.06
N THR A 547 -18.68 -3.62 15.35
CA THR A 547 -18.69 -4.13 13.96
C THR A 547 -17.81 -3.29 13.06
N LEU A 548 -18.00 -1.96 13.07
CA LEU A 548 -17.22 -1.04 12.25
C LEU A 548 -15.73 -1.07 12.64
N SER A 549 -15.42 -1.07 13.94
CA SER A 549 -14.05 -1.15 14.44
C SER A 549 -13.36 -2.46 14.02
N ALA A 550 -14.01 -3.61 14.18
CA ALA A 550 -13.45 -4.90 13.79
C ALA A 550 -13.19 -4.98 12.28
N PHE A 551 -14.11 -4.43 11.47
CA PHE A 551 -13.94 -4.35 10.02
C PHE A 551 -12.78 -3.43 9.62
N MET A 552 -12.65 -2.29 10.31
CA MET A 552 -11.55 -1.35 10.12
C MET A 552 -10.21 -1.98 10.47
N ASP A 553 -10.11 -2.65 11.62
CA ASP A 553 -8.90 -3.39 12.02
C ASP A 553 -8.53 -4.44 10.98
N PHE A 554 -9.50 -5.24 10.52
CA PHE A 554 -9.30 -6.19 9.42
C PHE A 554 -8.70 -5.49 8.19
N CYS A 555 -9.30 -4.38 7.73
CA CYS A 555 -8.82 -3.64 6.56
C CYS A 555 -7.38 -3.14 6.69
N TYR A 556 -6.97 -2.67 7.88
CA TYR A 556 -5.60 -2.22 8.09
C TYR A 556 -4.61 -3.39 8.19
N LEU A 557 -5.00 -4.52 8.79
CA LEU A 557 -4.17 -5.71 8.88
C LEU A 557 -3.88 -6.33 7.51
N VAL A 558 -4.89 -6.53 6.66
CA VAL A 558 -4.69 -7.19 5.34
C VAL A 558 -3.96 -6.32 4.32
N ARG A 559 -3.67 -5.07 4.65
CA ARG A 559 -2.88 -4.14 3.83
C ARG A 559 -1.39 -4.15 4.18
N ARG A 560 -0.96 -4.90 5.21
CA ARG A 560 0.45 -5.04 5.57
C ARG A 560 1.27 -5.61 4.41
N SER A 561 2.55 -5.24 4.34
CA SER A 561 3.49 -5.75 3.32
C SER A 561 3.98 -7.16 3.60
N ASP A 562 3.81 -7.64 4.83
CA ASP A 562 4.29 -8.93 5.27
C ASP A 562 3.40 -9.49 6.38
N PHE A 563 3.37 -10.82 6.44
CA PHE A 563 2.57 -11.59 7.38
C PHE A 563 3.39 -12.72 7.97
N ASP A 564 3.08 -13.05 9.21
CA ASP A 564 3.49 -14.24 9.95
C ASP A 564 2.24 -14.92 10.53
N GLU A 565 2.45 -16.01 11.28
CA GLU A 565 1.36 -16.72 11.93
C GLU A 565 0.61 -15.85 12.96
N SER A 566 1.31 -14.97 13.68
CA SER A 566 0.71 -14.07 14.68
C SER A 566 -0.26 -13.09 14.02
N THR A 567 0.18 -12.39 12.97
CA THR A 567 -0.61 -11.42 12.21
C THR A 567 -1.73 -12.09 11.43
N LEU A 568 -1.53 -13.30 10.88
CA LEU A 568 -2.62 -14.09 10.31
C LEU A 568 -3.67 -14.47 11.34
N ASN A 569 -3.28 -14.79 12.58
CA ASN A 569 -4.21 -15.05 13.67
C ASN A 569 -4.98 -13.79 14.07
N GLN A 570 -4.34 -12.61 14.05
CA GLN A 570 -5.04 -11.33 14.23
C GLN A 570 -6.06 -11.08 13.12
N VAL A 571 -5.71 -11.36 11.85
CA VAL A 571 -6.66 -11.26 10.72
C VAL A 571 -7.86 -12.18 10.98
N ARG A 572 -7.64 -13.46 11.31
CA ARG A 572 -8.73 -14.41 11.61
C ARG A 572 -9.61 -13.94 12.78
N GLU A 573 -9.03 -13.40 13.84
CA GLU A 573 -9.79 -12.90 14.98
C GLU A 573 -10.63 -11.67 14.60
N THR A 574 -10.08 -10.71 13.84
CA THR A 574 -10.86 -9.55 13.39
C THR A 574 -12.03 -9.94 12.48
N ILE A 575 -11.87 -10.96 11.63
CA ILE A 575 -12.96 -11.54 10.84
C ILE A 575 -14.03 -12.13 11.76
N ARG A 576 -13.63 -12.92 12.77
CA ARG A 576 -14.55 -13.50 13.76
C ARG A 576 -15.32 -12.42 14.52
N CYS A 577 -14.63 -11.38 15.00
CA CYS A 577 -15.26 -10.25 15.67
C CYS A 577 -16.24 -9.51 14.75
N PHE A 578 -15.86 -9.25 13.49
CA PHE A 578 -16.73 -8.61 12.51
C PHE A 578 -18.01 -9.41 12.28
N HIS A 579 -17.89 -10.72 12.05
CA HIS A 579 -19.05 -11.61 11.88
C HIS A 579 -19.93 -11.71 13.13
N HIS A 580 -19.32 -11.70 14.32
CA HIS A 580 -20.07 -11.71 15.58
C HIS A 580 -20.86 -10.41 15.79
N PHE A 581 -20.22 -9.25 15.66
CA PHE A 581 -20.87 -7.97 15.97
C PHE A 581 -21.82 -7.50 14.87
N ARG A 582 -21.61 -7.88 13.58
CA ARG A 582 -22.51 -7.45 12.50
C ARG A 582 -23.94 -7.94 12.66
N GLU A 583 -24.17 -9.02 13.42
CA GLU A 583 -25.52 -9.48 13.82
C GLU A 583 -26.35 -8.37 14.49
N ALA A 584 -25.72 -7.34 15.06
CA ALA A 584 -26.41 -6.14 15.54
C ALA A 584 -27.28 -5.47 14.47
N PHE A 585 -26.87 -5.49 13.19
CA PHE A 585 -27.67 -4.96 12.07
C PHE A 585 -28.89 -5.82 11.75
N LYS A 586 -28.83 -7.14 11.97
CA LYS A 586 -30.01 -8.01 11.89
C LYS A 586 -30.96 -7.76 13.05
N LEU A 587 -30.42 -7.70 14.27
CA LEU A 587 -31.21 -7.44 15.48
C LEU A 587 -31.90 -6.06 15.46
N SER A 588 -31.31 -5.06 14.78
CA SER A 588 -31.93 -3.75 14.59
C SER A 588 -32.97 -3.70 13.47
N GLY A 589 -33.13 -4.78 12.68
CA GLY A 589 -34.04 -4.83 11.53
C GLY A 589 -33.50 -4.14 10.27
N VAL A 590 -32.20 -3.82 10.23
CA VAL A 590 -31.57 -3.21 9.03
C VAL A 590 -31.35 -4.27 7.97
N ARG A 591 -30.94 -5.47 8.37
CA ARG A 591 -30.64 -6.59 7.46
C ARG A 591 -31.44 -7.84 7.81
N GLU A 592 -31.86 -8.58 6.79
CA GLU A 592 -32.44 -9.92 6.96
C GLU A 592 -31.37 -11.02 6.85
N SER A 593 -30.38 -10.82 5.99
CA SER A 593 -29.26 -11.74 5.76
C SER A 593 -27.96 -10.99 5.44
N PHE A 594 -26.84 -11.72 5.50
CA PHE A 594 -25.50 -11.24 5.13
C PHE A 594 -24.94 -11.95 3.89
N SER A 595 -25.84 -12.47 3.05
CA SER A 595 -25.49 -13.19 1.82
C SER A 595 -25.05 -12.23 0.71
N LEU A 596 -23.94 -11.54 0.98
CA LEU A 596 -23.29 -10.56 0.11
C LEU A 596 -21.89 -11.09 -0.25
N PRO A 597 -21.64 -11.43 -1.52
CA PRO A 597 -20.39 -12.05 -1.97
C PRO A 597 -19.12 -11.27 -1.56
N GLN A 598 -19.16 -9.95 -1.63
CA GLN A 598 -18.02 -9.11 -1.26
C GLN A 598 -17.66 -9.21 0.23
N GLN A 599 -18.68 -9.24 1.12
CA GLN A 599 -18.45 -9.44 2.55
C GLN A 599 -18.07 -10.89 2.86
N HIS A 600 -18.71 -11.87 2.21
CA HIS A 600 -18.36 -13.27 2.39
C HIS A 600 -16.89 -13.52 2.06
N ALA A 601 -16.39 -12.95 0.95
CA ALA A 601 -15.03 -13.20 0.50
C ALA A 601 -13.93 -12.65 1.44
N ILE A 602 -14.28 -11.94 2.52
CA ILE A 602 -13.38 -11.60 3.64
C ILE A 602 -12.77 -12.86 4.26
N ILE A 603 -13.52 -13.97 4.34
CA ILE A 603 -13.03 -15.22 4.94
C ILE A 603 -11.89 -15.88 4.15
N HIS A 604 -11.75 -15.52 2.87
CA HIS A 604 -10.73 -16.08 1.97
C HIS A 604 -9.39 -15.33 2.04
N TYR A 605 -9.32 -14.19 2.75
CA TYR A 605 -8.07 -13.44 2.87
C TYR A 605 -6.92 -14.22 3.54
N PRO A 606 -7.13 -14.94 4.66
CA PRO A 606 -6.05 -15.72 5.27
C PRO A 606 -5.46 -16.77 4.31
N SER A 607 -6.28 -17.47 3.54
CA SER A 607 -5.79 -18.45 2.55
C SER A 607 -5.09 -17.76 1.39
N HIS A 608 -5.63 -16.66 0.86
CA HIS A 608 -4.96 -15.90 -0.20
C HIS A 608 -3.61 -15.32 0.24
N ILE A 609 -3.47 -14.86 1.49
CA ILE A 609 -2.18 -14.39 2.01
C ILE A 609 -1.14 -15.53 2.00
N MET A 610 -1.54 -16.72 2.43
CA MET A 610 -0.65 -17.89 2.42
C MET A 610 -0.31 -18.35 1.00
N GLU A 611 -1.27 -18.33 0.08
CA GLU A 611 -1.07 -18.76 -1.32
C GLU A 611 -0.24 -17.75 -2.12
N PHE A 612 -0.49 -16.45 -1.95
CA PHE A 612 0.01 -15.41 -2.87
C PHE A 612 0.92 -14.35 -2.25
N GLY A 613 1.18 -14.41 -0.94
CA GLY A 613 1.90 -13.35 -0.23
C GLY A 613 0.97 -12.19 0.15
N ALA A 614 1.57 -11.04 0.46
CA ALA A 614 0.83 -9.88 0.90
C ALA A 614 -0.14 -9.35 -0.19
N PRO A 615 -1.41 -9.03 0.15
CA PRO A 615 -2.43 -8.67 -0.85
C PRO A 615 -2.17 -7.33 -1.54
N ASN A 616 -1.34 -6.47 -0.95
CA ASN A 616 -1.03 -5.14 -1.49
C ASN A 616 -0.43 -5.23 -2.91
N GLY A 617 0.34 -6.27 -3.22
CA GLY A 617 0.92 -6.50 -4.55
C GLY A 617 -0.03 -7.11 -5.58
N LEU A 618 -1.28 -7.43 -5.21
CA LEU A 618 -2.26 -8.19 -6.02
C LEU A 618 -3.68 -7.59 -5.94
N CYS A 619 -3.75 -6.26 -5.87
CA CYS A 619 -5.00 -5.51 -5.72
C CYS A 619 -5.29 -4.65 -6.96
N SER A 620 -6.56 -4.45 -7.29
CA SER A 620 -7.02 -3.61 -8.40
C SER A 620 -6.63 -2.14 -8.29
N SER A 621 -6.16 -1.67 -7.13
CA SER A 621 -5.53 -0.34 -7.01
C SER A 621 -4.34 -0.17 -7.96
N ILE A 622 -3.59 -1.24 -8.24
CA ILE A 622 -2.47 -1.24 -9.18
C ILE A 622 -2.98 -1.04 -10.61
N THR A 623 -4.03 -1.77 -10.98
CA THR A 623 -4.66 -1.63 -12.31
C THR A 623 -5.38 -0.30 -12.47
N GLU A 624 -5.99 0.27 -11.41
CA GLU A 624 -6.65 1.58 -11.45
C GLU A 624 -5.64 2.72 -11.61
N SER A 625 -4.49 2.66 -10.93
CA SER A 625 -3.37 3.59 -11.14
C SER A 625 -2.87 3.55 -12.59
N ARG A 626 -2.66 2.35 -13.14
CA ARG A 626 -2.30 2.16 -14.55
C ARG A 626 -3.40 2.59 -15.51
N HIS A 627 -4.66 2.42 -15.14
CA HIS A 627 -5.80 2.84 -15.95
C HIS A 627 -5.77 4.35 -16.27
N ILE A 628 -5.34 5.18 -15.31
CA ILE A 628 -5.20 6.63 -15.54
C ILE A 628 -4.19 6.92 -16.66
N THR A 629 -3.04 6.26 -16.63
CA THR A 629 -1.96 6.49 -17.60
C THR A 629 -2.21 5.79 -18.94
N ALA A 630 -2.87 4.63 -18.95
CA ALA A 630 -3.15 3.84 -20.15
C ALA A 630 -4.44 4.25 -20.88
N VAL A 631 -5.40 4.88 -20.20
CA VAL A 631 -6.72 5.22 -20.76
C VAL A 631 -7.04 6.70 -20.57
N LYS A 632 -7.14 7.19 -19.32
CA LYS A 632 -7.66 8.55 -19.06
C LYS A 632 -6.77 9.64 -19.67
N LYS A 633 -5.44 9.56 -19.52
CA LYS A 633 -4.49 10.52 -20.11
C LYS A 633 -4.48 10.44 -21.65
N PRO A 634 -4.29 9.26 -22.29
CA PRO A 634 -4.35 9.14 -23.75
C PRO A 634 -5.70 9.60 -24.34
N TRP A 635 -6.81 9.32 -23.67
CA TRP A 635 -8.13 9.81 -24.08
C TRP A 635 -8.18 11.34 -24.07
N ARG A 636 -7.70 11.99 -23.00
CA ARG A 636 -7.62 13.46 -22.90
C ARG A 636 -6.75 14.07 -24.01
N ARG A 637 -5.67 13.37 -24.38
CA ARG A 637 -4.73 13.76 -25.44
C ARG A 637 -5.26 13.51 -26.86
N SER A 638 -6.19 12.58 -27.03
CA SER A 638 -6.80 12.27 -28.32
C SER A 638 -7.73 13.38 -28.82
N ASN A 639 -8.09 13.34 -30.10
CA ASN A 639 -9.13 14.20 -30.65
C ASN A 639 -10.57 13.76 -30.27
N ARG A 640 -10.72 12.70 -29.45
CA ARG A 640 -11.99 12.11 -28.97
C ARG A 640 -12.90 11.54 -30.07
N TYR A 641 -12.42 11.44 -31.31
CA TYR A 641 -13.11 10.83 -32.43
C TYR A 641 -12.38 9.55 -32.86
N ASN A 642 -13.06 8.39 -32.77
CA ASN A 642 -12.44 7.07 -32.99
C ASN A 642 -11.10 6.94 -32.24
N ALA A 643 -11.09 7.36 -30.98
CA ALA A 643 -9.87 7.63 -30.23
C ALA A 643 -9.05 6.38 -29.88
N LEU A 644 -9.62 5.17 -29.95
CA LEU A 644 -8.93 3.95 -29.51
C LEU A 644 -7.56 3.81 -30.20
N SER A 645 -7.49 3.91 -31.52
CA SER A 645 -6.21 3.79 -32.25
C SER A 645 -5.19 4.85 -31.83
N GLN A 646 -5.63 6.09 -31.58
CA GLN A 646 -4.78 7.17 -31.07
C GLN A 646 -4.27 6.87 -29.66
N MET A 647 -5.12 6.30 -28.80
CA MET A 647 -4.75 5.90 -27.44
C MET A 647 -3.72 4.76 -27.46
N LEU A 648 -3.95 3.73 -28.27
CA LEU A 648 -3.03 2.59 -28.44
C LEU A 648 -1.64 3.06 -28.90
N LEU A 649 -1.58 3.94 -29.91
CA LEU A 649 -0.32 4.51 -30.39
C LEU A 649 0.36 5.40 -29.35
N THR A 650 -0.41 6.20 -28.61
CA THR A 650 0.12 7.04 -27.52
C THR A 650 0.79 6.17 -26.46
N ASN A 651 0.10 5.11 -26.00
CA ASN A 651 0.65 4.16 -25.04
C ASN A 651 1.94 3.53 -25.56
N GLN A 652 1.95 3.05 -26.80
CA GLN A 652 3.12 2.42 -27.41
C GLN A 652 4.33 3.38 -27.47
N ARG A 653 4.12 4.65 -27.84
CA ARG A 653 5.18 5.65 -27.91
C ARG A 653 5.73 6.02 -26.53
N LEU A 654 4.86 6.15 -25.52
CA LEU A 654 5.27 6.40 -24.14
C LEU A 654 6.10 5.24 -23.59
N ASP A 655 5.65 3.99 -23.78
CA ASP A 655 6.39 2.81 -23.31
C ASP A 655 7.78 2.71 -23.94
N LYS A 656 7.87 2.95 -25.26
CA LYS A 656 9.14 2.97 -26.01
C LYS A 656 10.10 4.05 -25.50
N LEU A 657 9.61 5.27 -25.28
CA LEU A 657 10.42 6.37 -24.74
C LEU A 657 10.94 6.05 -23.33
N VAL A 658 10.09 5.49 -22.45
CA VAL A 658 10.47 5.09 -21.10
C VAL A 658 11.53 3.99 -21.16
N ALA A 659 11.32 2.94 -21.95
CA ALA A 659 12.26 1.83 -22.08
C ALA A 659 13.64 2.28 -22.60
N LEU A 660 13.68 3.10 -23.66
CA LEU A 660 14.93 3.65 -24.16
C LEU A 660 15.61 4.58 -23.15
N ARG A 661 14.84 5.41 -22.43
CA ARG A 661 15.40 6.27 -21.38
C ARG A 661 16.08 5.46 -20.29
N THR A 662 15.43 4.38 -19.84
CA THR A 662 15.98 3.46 -18.84
C THR A 662 17.31 2.87 -19.30
N ASP A 663 17.39 2.33 -20.53
CA ASP A 663 18.64 1.80 -21.10
C ASP A 663 19.74 2.89 -21.17
N LEU A 664 19.40 4.11 -21.57
CA LEU A 664 20.34 5.24 -21.65
C LEU A 664 20.84 5.69 -20.26
N ILE A 665 19.99 5.69 -19.23
CA ILE A 665 20.37 5.99 -17.84
C ILE A 665 21.36 4.93 -17.34
N GLN A 666 21.07 3.66 -17.59
CA GLN A 666 21.93 2.54 -17.19
C GLN A 666 23.31 2.60 -17.85
N ARG A 667 23.40 3.10 -19.08
CA ARG A 667 24.68 3.36 -19.77
C ARG A 667 25.41 4.62 -19.27
N GLY A 668 24.83 5.37 -18.34
CA GLY A 668 25.38 6.63 -17.83
C GLY A 668 25.32 7.79 -18.83
N LEU A 669 24.49 7.67 -19.87
CA LEU A 669 24.36 8.69 -20.92
C LEU A 669 23.29 9.75 -20.60
N VAL A 670 22.32 9.39 -19.76
CA VAL A 670 21.25 10.29 -19.30
C VAL A 670 21.21 10.24 -17.77
N GLN A 671 21.02 11.39 -17.12
CA GLN A 671 20.86 11.41 -15.67
C GLN A 671 19.50 10.80 -15.28
N PRO A 672 19.41 10.05 -14.16
CA PRO A 672 18.13 9.61 -13.63
C PRO A 672 17.20 10.81 -13.44
N SER A 673 15.95 10.70 -13.89
CA SER A 673 14.97 11.71 -13.52
C SER A 673 14.82 11.66 -12.00
N ARG A 674 14.93 12.82 -11.33
CA ARG A 674 14.35 12.93 -9.98
C ARG A 674 12.87 12.54 -10.07
N ALA A 675 12.39 11.92 -8.98
CA ALA A 675 11.11 11.22 -8.83
C ALA A 675 9.94 11.83 -9.65
N PRO A 676 8.98 10.99 -10.10
CA PRO A 676 7.82 11.48 -10.84
C PRO A 676 7.10 12.61 -10.08
N PRO A 677 6.39 13.52 -10.77
CA PRO A 677 5.49 14.43 -10.08
C PRO A 677 4.54 13.62 -9.20
N ALA A 678 4.21 14.17 -8.04
CA ALA A 678 3.29 13.56 -7.07
C ALA A 678 2.03 13.02 -7.78
N ASP A 679 1.55 11.87 -7.29
CA ASP A 679 0.29 11.28 -7.71
C ASP A 679 -0.79 12.38 -7.73
N PRO A 680 -1.51 12.63 -8.84
CA PRO A 680 -2.61 13.59 -8.86
C PRO A 680 -3.78 13.22 -7.94
N PHE A 681 -3.76 12.04 -7.31
CA PHE A 681 -4.66 11.64 -6.22
C PHE A 681 -4.07 11.83 -4.82
N ASN A 682 -2.79 12.16 -4.70
CA ASN A 682 -2.22 12.69 -3.48
C ASN A 682 -2.54 14.19 -3.39
N ASN A 683 -3.77 14.50 -2.97
CA ASN A 683 -4.12 15.85 -2.51
C ASN A 683 -3.58 16.13 -1.10
N GLY A 684 -2.75 15.25 -0.54
CA GLY A 684 -1.92 15.55 0.62
C GLY A 684 -0.84 16.53 0.20
N MET A 685 -0.62 17.56 1.03
CA MET A 685 0.45 18.54 0.86
C MET A 685 1.80 17.84 0.62
N GLU A 686 2.77 18.55 0.03
CA GLU A 686 4.15 18.10 -0.28
C GLU A 686 4.98 17.61 0.95
N ASP A 687 4.32 17.22 2.03
CA ASP A 687 4.84 17.00 3.38
C ASP A 687 5.07 15.51 3.74
N GLU A 688 4.70 14.56 2.87
CA GLU A 688 4.96 13.12 3.03
C GLU A 688 5.67 12.52 1.80
N GLY A 689 6.66 11.65 2.01
CA GLY A 689 7.35 11.01 0.90
C GLY A 689 8.31 9.86 1.21
N ALA A 690 8.59 9.07 0.18
CA ALA A 690 9.54 7.96 0.17
C ALA A 690 11.00 8.44 0.34
N VAL A 691 11.80 7.75 1.18
CA VAL A 691 13.24 8.04 1.37
C VAL A 691 14.09 6.78 1.21
N ASP A 692 15.20 6.90 0.50
CA ASP A 692 16.25 5.87 0.46
C ASP A 692 17.21 6.05 1.66
N GLY A 693 17.15 5.13 2.64
CA GLY A 693 17.96 5.20 3.87
C GLY A 693 18.15 3.85 4.57
N GLU A 694 18.99 3.81 5.60
CA GLU A 694 19.14 2.66 6.51
C GLU A 694 17.94 2.60 7.47
N ARG A 695 17.45 1.41 7.82
CA ARG A 695 16.19 1.23 8.58
C ARG A 695 16.28 1.89 9.97
N THR A 696 15.47 2.93 10.22
CA THR A 696 15.36 3.58 11.54
C THR A 696 13.95 3.44 12.11
N ILE A 697 13.84 3.21 13.43
CA ILE A 697 12.55 3.08 14.15
C ILE A 697 11.74 4.39 14.09
N GLY A 698 12.43 5.52 14.03
CA GLY A 698 11.87 6.86 13.98
C GLY A 698 12.96 7.87 14.31
N ALA A 699 13.11 8.93 13.52
CA ALA A 699 14.05 10.01 13.78
C ALA A 699 13.40 11.34 13.41
N VAL A 700 13.47 12.33 14.31
CA VAL A 700 12.91 13.66 14.06
C VAL A 700 14.03 14.67 13.99
N THR A 701 14.14 15.36 12.86
CA THR A 701 15.17 16.37 12.60
C THR A 701 14.52 17.71 12.27
N LEU A 702 15.04 18.80 12.84
CA LEU A 702 14.61 20.15 12.51
C LEU A 702 14.83 20.46 11.02
N ALA A 703 14.03 21.38 10.47
CA ALA A 703 14.23 21.87 9.11
C ALA A 703 15.67 22.38 8.90
N LYS A 704 16.21 22.19 7.68
CA LYS A 704 17.61 22.54 7.37
C LYS A 704 17.93 24.02 7.55
N THR A 705 16.95 24.89 7.33
CA THR A 705 17.14 26.34 7.39
C THR A 705 16.32 26.90 8.56
N PRO A 706 16.94 27.64 9.50
CA PRO A 706 16.21 28.34 10.55
C PRO A 706 15.49 29.56 9.98
N GLU A 707 14.37 29.91 10.60
CA GLU A 707 13.54 31.03 10.20
C GLU A 707 14.13 32.37 10.61
N HIS A 708 13.94 33.36 9.74
CA HIS A 708 14.40 34.72 9.96
C HIS A 708 13.28 35.60 10.52
N GLY A 709 13.65 36.59 11.35
CA GLY A 709 12.69 37.53 11.95
C GLY A 709 12.23 37.20 13.37
N TYR A 710 12.71 36.10 13.97
CA TYR A 710 12.51 35.80 15.39
C TYR A 710 13.62 36.40 16.26
N PRO A 711 13.31 36.79 17.51
CA PRO A 711 14.33 37.15 18.49
C PRO A 711 15.31 36.00 18.73
N ARG A 712 16.58 36.35 18.94
CA ARG A 712 17.66 35.38 19.21
C ARG A 712 17.95 35.20 20.69
N ASP A 713 17.43 36.10 21.53
CA ASP A 713 17.45 35.96 22.98
C ASP A 713 16.20 35.17 23.42
N ILE A 714 16.36 34.27 24.39
CA ILE A 714 15.28 33.35 24.77
C ILE A 714 14.16 34.03 25.55
N ASP A 715 14.48 35.07 26.32
CA ASP A 715 13.50 35.87 27.07
C ASP A 715 12.67 36.70 26.08
N ASP A 716 13.32 37.37 25.14
CA ASP A 716 12.65 38.11 24.07
C ASP A 716 11.81 37.18 23.18
N LEU A 717 12.31 35.98 22.87
CA LEU A 717 11.60 34.99 22.09
C LEU A 717 10.33 34.53 22.81
N GLY A 718 10.43 34.21 24.11
CA GLY A 718 9.29 33.81 24.94
C GLY A 718 8.20 34.87 24.94
N GLN A 719 8.56 36.15 25.08
CA GLN A 719 7.61 37.26 24.97
C GLN A 719 6.99 37.36 23.57
N TYR A 720 7.81 37.24 22.52
CA TYR A 720 7.38 37.38 21.13
C TYR A 720 6.33 36.34 20.72
N ILE A 721 6.49 35.09 21.17
CA ILE A 721 5.55 33.99 20.85
C ILE A 721 4.38 33.87 21.83
N GLY A 722 4.33 34.70 22.88
CA GLY A 722 3.26 34.67 23.89
C GLY A 722 3.44 33.62 25.01
N TYR A 723 4.66 33.10 25.20
CA TYR A 723 5.00 32.14 26.26
C TYR A 723 6.18 32.66 27.11
N PRO A 724 5.93 33.59 28.06
CA PRO A 724 7.00 34.24 28.84
C PRO A 724 7.78 33.28 29.75
N ASP A 725 7.23 32.11 30.06
CA ASP A 725 7.90 31.08 30.88
C ASP A 725 8.89 30.22 30.10
N LEU A 726 9.03 30.42 28.77
CA LEU A 726 9.95 29.67 27.91
C LEU A 726 11.39 29.61 28.45
N PRO A 727 12.00 30.69 28.97
CA PRO A 727 13.35 30.64 29.54
C PRO A 727 13.44 29.65 30.70
N GLY A 728 12.49 29.72 31.65
CA GLY A 728 12.45 28.82 32.81
C GLY A 728 12.25 27.35 32.40
N LEU A 729 11.36 27.08 31.45
CA LEU A 729 11.15 25.73 30.92
C LEU A 729 12.40 25.18 30.22
N THR A 730 13.12 26.03 29.48
CA THR A 730 14.34 25.61 28.76
C THR A 730 15.52 25.41 29.73
N GLN A 731 15.62 26.22 30.78
CA GLN A 731 16.58 26.05 31.87
C GLN A 731 16.34 24.75 32.65
N LEU A 732 15.08 24.43 32.95
CA LEU A 732 14.69 23.16 33.56
C LEU A 732 15.06 21.97 32.67
N PHE A 733 14.72 22.04 31.37
CA PHE A 733 15.12 21.04 30.39
C PHE A 733 16.64 20.84 30.37
N LEU A 734 17.41 21.93 30.27
CA LEU A 734 18.87 21.88 30.21
C LEU A 734 19.46 21.31 31.50
N HIS A 735 18.95 21.72 32.67
CA HIS A 735 19.33 21.15 33.95
C HIS A 735 19.05 19.64 34.00
N GLU A 736 17.89 19.20 33.53
CA GLU A 736 17.59 17.78 33.44
C GLU A 736 18.60 17.05 32.54
N GLN A 737 18.92 17.58 31.36
CA GLN A 737 19.89 16.97 30.44
C GLN A 737 21.30 16.89 31.06
N LEU A 738 21.74 17.93 31.78
CA LEU A 738 23.10 18.03 32.34
C LEU A 738 23.27 17.24 33.66
N THR A 739 22.30 17.32 34.56
CA THR A 739 22.36 16.66 35.89
C THR A 739 22.18 15.15 35.77
N GLN A 740 21.70 14.66 34.62
CA GLN A 740 21.57 13.24 34.35
C GLN A 740 22.91 12.52 34.08
N GLY A 741 24.04 13.24 34.02
CA GLY A 741 25.40 12.71 33.87
C GLY A 741 26.34 12.80 35.09
N ARG A 742 25.92 13.36 36.23
CA ARG A 742 26.71 13.41 37.48
C ARG A 742 25.81 13.12 38.69
N LEU A 743 25.79 11.87 39.13
CA LEU A 743 25.38 11.52 40.49
C LEU A 743 26.63 11.38 41.34
N ASP A 744 27.17 12.50 41.82
CA ASP A 744 27.95 12.48 43.05
C ASP A 744 26.97 12.77 44.19
N ASN A 745 26.85 11.81 45.10
CA ASN A 745 26.17 11.98 46.38
C ASN A 745 26.60 13.31 47.01
N HIS A 746 25.67 14.23 47.28
CA HIS A 746 25.58 14.95 48.55
C HIS A 746 24.33 15.86 48.60
N ASN A 747 23.56 15.65 49.67
CA ASN A 747 22.70 16.55 50.45
C ASN A 747 21.90 17.66 49.74
N HIS A 748 20.59 17.59 49.98
CA HIS A 748 19.61 18.66 49.90
C HIS A 748 20.15 20.01 50.43
N THR A 749 20.28 20.99 49.53
CA THR A 749 20.19 22.41 49.85
C THR A 749 19.38 23.12 48.78
N SER A 750 18.46 23.96 49.23
CA SER A 750 17.44 24.71 48.49
C SER A 750 18.00 25.91 47.69
N ASP A 751 19.00 25.67 46.84
CA ASP A 751 19.57 26.66 45.92
C ASP A 751 19.90 25.98 44.57
N THR A 752 18.88 25.70 43.75
CA THR A 752 19.08 25.18 42.38
C THR A 752 19.37 26.35 41.44
N ASN A 753 20.66 26.63 41.23
CA ASN A 753 21.12 27.58 40.22
C ASN A 753 20.97 26.94 38.83
N TYR A 754 19.86 27.17 38.14
CA TYR A 754 19.61 26.58 36.82
C TYR A 754 20.59 27.13 35.76
N PRO A 755 21.06 26.31 34.81
CA PRO A 755 22.03 26.72 33.80
C PRO A 755 21.41 27.76 32.85
N LEU A 756 22.04 28.93 32.74
CA LEU A 756 21.61 30.01 31.87
C LEU A 756 21.86 29.69 30.39
N ILE A 757 20.98 30.21 29.52
CA ILE A 757 21.05 30.04 28.07
C ILE A 757 21.54 31.37 27.48
N ASN A 758 22.85 31.46 27.28
CA ASN A 758 23.50 32.68 26.79
C ASN A 758 23.80 32.63 25.28
N SER A 759 23.45 31.53 24.61
CA SER A 759 23.65 31.38 23.16
C SER A 759 22.47 31.95 22.38
N PRO A 760 22.70 32.41 21.14
CA PRO A 760 21.61 32.69 20.21
C PRO A 760 20.69 31.47 20.04
N VAL A 761 19.37 31.73 20.07
CA VAL A 761 18.33 30.76 19.75
C VAL A 761 17.96 30.88 18.27
N HIS A 762 17.74 29.74 17.63
CA HIS A 762 17.27 29.62 16.25
C HIS A 762 15.90 28.95 16.21
N VAL A 763 14.94 29.54 15.51
CA VAL A 763 13.56 29.04 15.39
C VAL A 763 13.37 28.29 14.07
N PHE A 764 12.52 27.28 14.07
CA PHE A 764 12.15 26.49 12.89
C PHE A 764 10.62 26.35 12.85
N HIS A 765 10.01 26.42 11.68
CA HIS A 765 8.56 26.21 11.51
C HIS A 765 8.14 24.75 11.39
N SER A 766 9.12 23.84 11.30
CA SER A 766 8.83 22.43 11.16
C SER A 766 10.00 21.53 11.52
N ALA A 767 9.69 20.28 11.81
CA ALA A 767 10.62 19.16 11.85
C ALA A 767 10.15 18.06 10.89
N THR A 768 11.08 17.26 10.39
CA THR A 768 10.79 16.09 9.58
C THR A 768 10.96 14.85 10.46
N ALA A 769 9.90 14.05 10.59
CA ALA A 769 9.99 12.73 11.18
C ALA A 769 10.24 11.71 10.07
N THR A 770 11.11 10.73 10.32
CA THR A 770 11.48 9.67 9.38
C THR A 770 11.36 8.33 10.07
N PHE A 771 10.44 7.48 9.60
CA PHE A 771 10.07 6.22 10.21
C PHE A 771 9.82 5.14 9.16
N TYR A 772 9.73 3.89 9.58
CA TYR A 772 9.47 2.76 8.69
C TYR A 772 7.95 2.58 8.53
N SER A 773 7.41 2.79 7.33
CA SER A 773 6.01 2.45 6.98
C SER A 773 6.00 1.39 5.87
N PRO A 774 5.88 0.10 6.22
CA PRO A 774 5.95 -1.00 5.25
C PRO A 774 4.85 -0.98 4.18
N SER A 775 3.71 -0.34 4.46
CA SER A 775 2.46 -0.54 3.72
C SER A 775 2.01 0.67 2.89
N ASP A 776 2.69 1.81 3.03
CA ASP A 776 2.45 3.03 2.24
C ASP A 776 3.46 3.14 1.08
N ILE A 777 3.29 4.13 0.18
CA ILE A 777 4.25 4.44 -0.89
C ILE A 777 5.56 4.87 -0.25
N SER A 778 6.42 3.90 0.02
CA SER A 778 7.68 4.07 0.75
C SER A 778 8.87 3.91 -0.18
N GLY A 779 10.04 4.42 0.23
CA GLY A 779 11.28 4.26 -0.55
C GLY A 779 11.68 2.80 -0.72
N ILE A 780 12.78 2.54 -1.42
CA ILE A 780 13.26 1.18 -1.82
C ILE A 780 13.45 0.23 -0.60
N ARG A 781 13.37 0.75 0.63
CA ARG A 781 13.50 0.02 1.90
C ARG A 781 12.34 0.24 2.90
N GLY A 782 11.20 0.79 2.49
CA GLY A 782 10.03 0.95 3.36
C GLY A 782 10.06 2.16 4.31
N MET A 783 10.95 3.14 4.08
CA MET A 783 11.03 4.35 4.90
C MET A 783 10.13 5.47 4.35
N CYS A 784 9.39 6.11 5.25
CA CYS A 784 8.55 7.28 5.01
C CYS A 784 9.13 8.46 5.80
N HIS A 785 8.95 9.67 5.27
CA HIS A 785 9.05 10.88 6.07
C HIS A 785 7.73 11.63 6.07
N GLU A 786 7.47 12.32 7.17
CA GLU A 786 6.37 13.28 7.28
C GLU A 786 6.93 14.59 7.86
N ARG A 787 6.21 15.68 7.65
CA ARG A 787 6.53 16.97 8.25
C ARG A 787 5.59 17.26 9.42
N ILE A 788 6.18 17.64 10.56
CA ILE A 788 5.48 18.16 11.73
C ILE A 788 5.67 19.68 11.74
N CYS A 789 4.57 20.44 11.69
CA CYS A 789 4.56 21.89 11.58
C CYS A 789 4.21 22.58 12.91
N ALA A 790 4.88 23.71 13.17
CA ALA A 790 4.60 24.63 14.26
C ALA A 790 4.83 26.06 13.77
N THR A 791 3.79 26.67 13.20
CA THR A 791 3.84 27.96 12.50
C THR A 791 2.79 28.91 13.05
N LEU A 792 3.20 30.13 13.42
CA LEU A 792 2.31 31.16 13.97
C LEU A 792 1.23 31.65 12.97
N SER A 793 1.48 31.54 11.67
CA SER A 793 0.52 31.87 10.62
C SER A 793 0.72 31.02 9.38
N TRP A 794 -0.28 30.21 9.05
CA TRP A 794 -0.43 29.46 7.82
C TRP A 794 -1.80 29.76 7.24
N HIS A 795 -1.85 30.33 6.02
CA HIS A 795 -3.08 30.84 5.39
C HIS A 795 -3.97 31.70 6.31
N GLY A 796 -3.36 32.46 7.23
CA GLY A 796 -4.05 33.39 8.13
C GLY A 796 -4.37 32.85 9.53
N TYR A 797 -4.05 31.59 9.85
CA TYR A 797 -4.28 30.99 11.18
C TYR A 797 -3.03 30.29 11.72
N PRO A 798 -2.82 30.21 13.04
CA PRO A 798 -1.76 29.38 13.61
C PRO A 798 -1.97 27.90 13.26
N TRP A 799 -0.89 27.20 12.92
CA TRP A 799 -0.87 25.76 12.68
C TRP A 799 0.12 25.12 13.65
N TYR A 800 -0.41 24.31 14.57
CA TYR A 800 0.37 23.53 15.53
C TYR A 800 -0.03 22.07 15.47
N ASP A 801 0.84 21.23 14.93
CA ASP A 801 0.59 19.80 14.82
C ASP A 801 0.67 19.08 16.17
N CYS A 802 -0.02 17.94 16.24
CA CYS A 802 0.15 16.99 17.32
C CYS A 802 1.19 15.93 16.92
N ALA A 803 1.95 15.45 17.90
CA ALA A 803 2.94 14.39 17.72
C ALA A 803 2.89 13.38 18.88
N LEU A 804 3.34 12.16 18.61
CA LEU A 804 3.61 11.14 19.63
C LEU A 804 4.96 11.41 20.27
N ALA A 805 4.97 11.49 21.60
CA ALA A 805 6.16 11.59 22.42
C ALA A 805 6.35 10.27 23.19
N ILE A 806 7.53 9.67 23.06
CA ILE A 806 7.85 8.45 23.82
C ILE A 806 8.13 8.86 25.27
N VAL A 807 7.34 8.32 26.21
CA VAL A 807 7.43 8.60 27.66
C VAL A 807 7.88 7.40 28.50
N ASP A 808 7.86 6.20 27.94
CA ASP A 808 8.37 4.98 28.59
C ASP A 808 8.67 3.90 27.53
N GLU A 809 9.95 3.66 27.24
CA GLU A 809 10.35 2.66 26.24
C GLU A 809 10.17 1.21 26.73
N GLU A 810 10.00 0.99 28.03
CA GLU A 810 9.80 -0.36 28.57
C GLU A 810 8.35 -0.85 28.36
N LYS A 811 7.44 0.04 27.95
CA LYS A 811 6.04 -0.28 27.67
C LYS A 811 5.78 -0.28 26.17
N SER A 812 5.10 -1.31 25.71
CA SER A 812 4.65 -1.43 24.31
C SER A 812 3.45 -0.53 24.01
N GLY A 813 3.29 -0.22 22.73
CA GLY A 813 2.14 0.50 22.21
C GLY A 813 2.03 1.93 22.75
N PHE A 814 0.82 2.45 22.75
CA PHE A 814 0.53 3.77 23.29
C PHE A 814 0.77 3.88 24.80
N ARG A 815 0.87 2.77 25.55
CA ARG A 815 1.18 2.81 26.99
C ARG A 815 2.58 3.34 27.29
N GLY A 816 3.49 3.26 26.32
CA GLY A 816 4.83 3.85 26.36
C GLY A 816 4.91 5.26 25.79
N MET A 817 3.79 5.80 25.29
CA MET A 817 3.74 7.07 24.57
C MET A 817 2.69 8.01 25.19
N ASN A 818 2.81 9.29 24.88
CA ASN A 818 1.81 10.32 25.14
C ASN A 818 1.68 11.21 23.91
N VAL A 819 0.59 11.98 23.85
CA VAL A 819 0.39 12.97 22.78
C VAL A 819 0.82 14.35 23.26
N VAL A 820 1.45 15.10 22.37
CA VAL A 820 1.79 16.51 22.55
C VAL A 820 1.28 17.34 21.38
N ARG A 821 0.92 18.60 21.63
CA ARG A 821 0.80 19.63 20.57
C ARG A 821 2.08 20.44 20.55
N VAL A 822 2.70 20.54 19.38
CA VAL A 822 3.98 21.23 19.21
C VAL A 822 3.73 22.71 18.94
N LEU A 823 4.27 23.57 19.81
CA LEU A 823 4.03 25.01 19.78
C LEU A 823 5.20 25.79 19.18
N LEU A 824 6.42 25.25 19.29
CA LEU A 824 7.64 25.87 18.76
C LEU A 824 8.71 24.81 18.53
N PHE A 825 9.41 24.87 17.41
CA PHE A 825 10.70 24.20 17.24
C PHE A 825 11.83 25.22 17.33
N PHE A 826 12.86 24.92 18.10
CA PHE A 826 14.02 25.79 18.25
C PHE A 826 15.30 25.03 18.58
N SER A 827 16.46 25.66 18.34
CA SER A 827 17.75 25.15 18.79
C SER A 827 18.58 26.23 19.47
N PHE A 828 19.46 25.80 20.38
CA PHE A 828 20.40 26.66 21.09
C PHE A 828 21.69 25.90 21.40
N TRP A 829 22.76 26.63 21.72
CA TRP A 829 24.08 26.05 22.00
C TRP A 829 24.40 26.12 23.48
N HIS A 830 24.93 25.04 24.04
CA HIS A 830 25.47 25.03 25.40
C HIS A 830 26.72 24.16 25.47
N ASN A 831 27.81 24.69 26.01
CA ASN A 831 29.11 24.00 26.13
C ASN A 831 29.63 23.35 24.82
N GLY A 832 29.44 24.04 23.69
CA GLY A 832 29.90 23.56 22.38
C GLY A 832 29.02 22.49 21.74
N GLU A 833 27.83 22.24 22.30
CA GLU A 833 26.85 21.30 21.79
C GLU A 833 25.53 22.00 21.45
N GLU A 834 24.94 21.65 20.32
CA GLU A 834 23.62 22.14 19.91
C GLU A 834 22.51 21.24 20.49
N PHE A 835 21.52 21.86 21.12
CA PHE A 835 20.31 21.22 21.59
C PHE A 835 19.16 21.55 20.64
N SER A 836 18.54 20.52 20.06
CA SER A 836 17.36 20.67 19.20
C SER A 836 16.11 20.35 20.02
N CYS A 837 15.24 21.33 20.16
CA CYS A 837 14.17 21.33 21.14
C CYS A 837 12.81 21.63 20.51
N ALA A 838 11.77 21.18 21.20
CA ALA A 838 10.38 21.56 20.94
C ALA A 838 9.74 22.06 22.23
N LEU A 839 9.03 23.20 22.17
CA LEU A 839 8.06 23.59 23.19
C LEU A 839 6.76 22.86 22.91
N VAL A 840 6.24 22.15 23.90
CA VAL A 840 5.06 21.31 23.73
C VAL A 840 4.01 21.53 24.81
N HIS A 841 2.75 21.37 24.44
CA HIS A 841 1.61 21.23 25.35
C HIS A 841 1.19 19.77 25.44
N TRP A 842 1.18 19.22 26.66
CA TRP A 842 0.85 17.81 26.89
C TRP A 842 -0.63 17.51 26.83
N PHE A 843 -0.93 16.27 26.43
CA PHE A 843 -2.24 15.67 26.63
C PHE A 843 -2.12 14.52 27.63
N ASN A 844 -3.14 14.40 28.49
CA ASN A 844 -3.30 13.29 29.41
C ASN A 844 -4.19 12.20 28.83
N THR A 845 -3.73 10.96 28.92
CA THR A 845 -4.51 9.77 28.56
C THR A 845 -5.69 9.60 29.49
N TYR A 846 -6.88 9.44 28.92
CA TYR A 846 -8.12 9.22 29.63
C TYR A 846 -8.40 7.71 29.75
N GLY A 847 -8.41 7.20 30.98
CA GLY A 847 -8.58 5.77 31.25
C GLY A 847 -7.27 4.97 31.14
N ARG A 848 -7.37 3.66 31.40
CA ARG A 848 -6.22 2.71 31.33
C ARG A 848 -6.25 1.81 30.09
N LEU A 849 -7.34 1.86 29.33
CA LEU A 849 -7.61 1.03 28.16
C LEU A 849 -8.20 1.91 27.05
N PRO A 850 -8.10 1.48 25.78
CA PRO A 850 -8.81 2.12 24.68
C PRO A 850 -10.32 2.17 24.92
N ASP A 851 -10.99 3.11 24.27
CA ASP A 851 -12.45 3.22 24.27
C ASP A 851 -13.09 1.95 23.71
N VAL A 852 -14.09 1.42 24.43
CA VAL A 852 -14.70 0.12 24.13
C VAL A 852 -15.53 0.12 22.85
N LYS A 853 -15.99 1.29 22.38
CA LYS A 853 -16.78 1.42 21.15
C LYS A 853 -15.87 1.50 19.93
N THR A 854 -14.85 2.35 19.99
CA THR A 854 -14.02 2.72 18.83
C THR A 854 -12.69 1.97 18.74
N GLY A 855 -12.23 1.36 19.85
CA GLY A 855 -10.90 0.75 19.96
C GLY A 855 -9.76 1.77 19.98
N MET A 856 -10.05 3.08 20.09
CA MET A 856 -9.06 4.16 20.08
C MET A 856 -8.76 4.68 21.49
N TRP A 857 -7.53 5.10 21.73
CA TRP A 857 -7.18 5.78 22.97
C TRP A 857 -7.81 7.18 23.01
N ILE A 858 -8.26 7.61 24.19
CA ILE A 858 -8.77 8.97 24.39
C ILE A 858 -7.73 9.78 25.14
N VAL A 859 -7.48 11.00 24.68
CA VAL A 859 -6.59 11.97 25.32
C VAL A 859 -7.30 13.30 25.56
N ARG A 860 -6.86 14.05 26.57
CA ARG A 860 -7.38 15.38 26.91
C ARG A 860 -6.23 16.37 27.05
N PRO A 861 -6.35 17.61 26.53
CA PRO A 861 -5.31 18.62 26.75
C PRO A 861 -5.12 18.84 28.26
N ASP A 862 -3.87 18.87 28.70
CA ASP A 862 -3.53 18.94 30.12
C ASP A 862 -3.44 20.41 30.60
N PHE A 863 -4.05 20.70 31.74
CA PHE A 863 -4.10 22.04 32.32
C PHE A 863 -3.80 21.98 33.82
N CYS A 864 -3.00 22.92 34.30
CA CYS A 864 -2.77 23.15 35.72
C CYS A 864 -3.98 23.87 36.37
N GLY A 865 -4.35 23.44 37.58
CA GLY A 865 -5.35 24.10 38.43
C GLY A 865 -6.78 23.55 38.34
N THR A 866 -7.64 23.90 39.32
CA THR A 866 -9.04 23.44 39.42
C THR A 866 -9.98 24.10 38.40
N VAL A 867 -9.53 25.16 37.75
CA VAL A 867 -10.19 25.87 36.65
C VAL A 867 -9.21 25.87 35.49
N ARG A 868 -9.62 25.43 34.29
CA ARG A 868 -8.77 25.31 33.08
C ARG A 868 -8.10 26.64 32.69
N CYS A 869 -7.01 27.01 33.35
CA CYS A 869 -6.43 28.34 33.21
C CYS A 869 -5.02 28.35 32.61
N THR A 870 -4.21 27.31 32.79
CA THR A 870 -2.83 27.27 32.25
C THR A 870 -2.48 25.92 31.64
N PRO A 871 -2.04 25.86 30.37
CA PRO A 871 -1.63 24.61 29.73
C PRO A 871 -0.37 24.04 30.41
N VAL A 872 -0.28 22.72 30.50
CA VAL A 872 0.95 22.06 30.98
C VAL A 872 1.98 22.05 29.85
N LEU A 873 2.96 22.94 29.96
CA LEU A 873 4.01 23.14 28.97
C LEU A 873 5.35 22.53 29.43
N SER A 874 6.13 22.05 28.47
CA SER A 874 7.52 21.67 28.72
C SER A 874 8.37 21.87 27.47
N VAL A 875 9.68 22.01 27.66
CA VAL A 875 10.66 21.87 26.57
C VAL A 875 11.16 20.42 26.56
N ILE A 876 11.04 19.77 25.42
CA ILE A 876 11.57 18.43 25.17
C ILE A 876 12.61 18.44 24.05
N HIS A 877 13.49 17.44 24.03
CA HIS A 877 14.37 17.24 22.89
C HIS A 877 13.55 16.68 21.72
N VAL A 878 13.86 17.07 20.47
CA VAL A 878 13.12 16.57 19.29
C VAL A 878 13.22 15.06 19.13
N ASP A 879 14.33 14.45 19.57
CA ASP A 879 14.50 12.98 19.63
C ASP A 879 13.45 12.30 20.52
N THR A 880 12.73 13.01 21.40
CA THR A 880 11.62 12.42 22.17
C THR A 880 10.39 12.16 21.29
N LEU A 881 10.23 12.93 20.21
CA LEU A 881 9.14 12.77 19.24
C LEU A 881 9.38 11.53 18.38
N LEU A 882 8.30 10.85 18.02
CA LEU A 882 8.34 9.69 17.13
C LEU A 882 7.84 10.06 15.73
N GLN A 883 6.59 10.53 15.67
CA GLN A 883 5.89 10.95 14.46
C GLN A 883 4.72 11.88 14.81
N GLY A 884 4.16 12.56 13.83
CA GLY A 884 2.89 13.28 13.89
C GLY A 884 1.75 12.35 14.29
N THR A 885 0.71 12.91 14.89
CA THR A 885 -0.48 12.15 15.24
C THR A 885 -1.73 12.95 14.92
N HIS A 886 -2.65 12.32 14.20
CA HIS A 886 -3.96 12.88 13.96
C HIS A 886 -4.85 12.65 15.19
N LEU A 887 -5.44 13.74 15.71
CA LEU A 887 -6.41 13.71 16.79
C LEU A 887 -7.82 13.98 16.25
N LEU A 888 -8.76 13.08 16.54
CA LEU A 888 -10.16 13.23 16.17
C LEU A 888 -10.98 13.71 17.37
N PRO A 889 -11.77 14.78 17.26
CA PRO A 889 -12.63 15.22 18.35
C PRO A 889 -13.56 14.14 18.88
N VAL A 890 -13.72 14.07 20.20
CA VAL A 890 -14.89 13.43 20.82
C VAL A 890 -16.04 14.44 20.74
N PHE A 891 -16.82 14.39 19.66
CA PHE A 891 -17.81 15.42 19.31
C PHE A 891 -18.92 15.61 20.35
N GLY A 892 -19.31 14.55 21.05
CA GLY A 892 -20.48 14.55 21.93
C GLY A 892 -21.81 14.64 21.17
N SER A 893 -22.90 14.85 21.91
CA SER A 893 -24.27 14.78 21.39
C SER A 893 -24.77 16.04 20.66
N ARG A 894 -23.98 17.11 20.64
CA ARG A 894 -24.36 18.38 19.98
C ARG A 894 -23.82 18.43 18.57
N ALA A 895 -24.65 18.89 17.64
CA ALA A 895 -24.24 19.13 16.26
C ALA A 895 -23.17 20.23 16.17
N LEU A 896 -22.29 20.11 15.19
CA LEU A 896 -21.29 21.11 14.88
C LEU A 896 -21.96 22.39 14.36
N PRO A 897 -21.51 23.59 14.79
CA PRO A 897 -21.96 24.83 14.19
C PRO A 897 -21.66 24.85 12.68
N HIS A 898 -22.60 25.32 11.85
CA HIS A 898 -22.43 25.40 10.38
C HIS A 898 -21.20 26.16 9.89
N LYS A 899 -20.65 27.05 10.72
CA LYS A 899 -19.47 27.88 10.40
C LYS A 899 -18.27 27.52 11.30
N PHE A 900 -18.24 26.31 11.85
CA PHE A 900 -17.11 25.86 12.65
C PHE A 900 -15.87 25.74 11.75
N HIS A 901 -14.82 26.48 12.08
CA HIS A 901 -13.58 26.44 11.33
C HIS A 901 -12.65 25.38 11.94
N HIS A 902 -12.06 24.54 11.10
CA HIS A 902 -11.22 23.41 11.52
C HIS A 902 -10.00 23.82 12.36
N SER A 903 -9.50 25.05 12.19
CA SER A 903 -8.38 25.58 12.99
C SER A 903 -8.70 25.66 14.48
N TRP A 904 -9.98 25.60 14.88
CA TRP A 904 -10.41 25.65 16.28
C TRP A 904 -10.58 24.26 16.91
N SER A 905 -10.42 23.17 16.15
CA SER A 905 -10.70 21.81 16.63
C SER A 905 -9.90 21.46 17.89
N LEU A 906 -8.59 21.71 17.91
CA LEU A 906 -7.75 21.38 19.08
C LEU A 906 -8.05 22.25 20.32
N ASP A 907 -8.71 23.39 20.14
CA ASP A 907 -8.98 24.37 21.20
C ASP A 907 -10.42 24.28 21.74
N CYS A 908 -11.39 23.84 20.92
CA CYS A 908 -12.80 23.80 21.29
C CYS A 908 -13.25 22.48 21.93
N PHE A 909 -12.60 21.36 21.61
CA PHE A 909 -12.98 20.05 22.14
C PHE A 909 -12.22 19.70 23.42
N GLN A 910 -12.90 18.95 24.30
CA GLN A 910 -12.36 18.61 25.62
C GLN A 910 -11.55 17.31 25.65
N ALA A 911 -11.78 16.46 24.65
CA ALA A 911 -11.20 15.14 24.54
C ALA A 911 -11.10 14.77 23.05
N PHE A 912 -10.12 13.92 22.74
CA PHE A 912 -9.80 13.51 21.38
C PHE A 912 -9.49 12.01 21.35
N TYR A 913 -9.93 11.32 20.31
CA TYR A 913 -9.42 10.01 19.97
C TYR A 913 -8.05 10.15 19.30
N VAL A 914 -7.09 9.33 19.73
CA VAL A 914 -5.81 9.15 19.04
C VAL A 914 -6.07 8.28 17.82
N ASN A 915 -5.98 8.88 16.63
CA ASN A 915 -6.40 8.22 15.41
C ASN A 915 -5.36 7.19 14.95
N ARG A 916 -5.56 5.93 15.37
CA ARG A 916 -4.75 4.80 14.92
C ARG A 916 -5.00 4.40 13.46
N TYR A 917 -5.99 4.97 12.80
CA TYR A 917 -6.30 4.72 11.39
C TYR A 917 -5.79 5.86 10.49
N ALA A 918 -5.00 6.79 11.01
CA ALA A 918 -4.42 7.87 10.21
C ALA A 918 -3.55 7.34 9.06
N ASP A 919 -2.75 6.31 9.35
CA ASP A 919 -1.86 5.62 8.42
C ASP A 919 -1.56 4.19 8.95
N HIS A 920 -0.79 3.42 8.20
CA HIS A 920 -0.48 2.03 8.54
C HIS A 920 0.50 1.90 9.71
N HIS A 921 1.46 2.81 9.83
CA HIS A 921 2.43 2.79 10.92
C HIS A 921 1.73 3.10 12.27
N MET A 922 0.85 4.09 12.31
CA MET A 922 -0.02 4.41 13.46
C MET A 922 -0.87 3.22 13.91
N HIS A 923 -1.41 2.43 12.98
CA HIS A 923 -2.23 1.25 13.32
C HIS A 923 -1.42 0.19 14.06
N GLU A 924 -0.13 0.06 13.71
CA GLU A 924 0.81 -0.89 14.29
C GLU A 924 1.39 -0.40 15.63
N ILE A 925 1.83 0.85 15.74
CA ILE A 925 2.58 1.33 16.91
C ILE A 925 1.73 1.73 18.11
N ILE A 926 0.44 2.02 17.92
CA ILE A 926 -0.45 2.47 19.02
C ILE A 926 -0.90 1.31 19.91
N PHE A 927 -0.77 0.06 19.44
CA PHE A 927 -1.31 -1.13 20.13
C PHE A 927 -0.33 -1.84 21.06
#